data_AF-A0A2D5CMP3-F1
#
_entry.id   AF-A0A2D5CMP3-F1
#
_cell.length_a   1.000
_cell.length_b   1.000
_cell.length_c   1.000
_cell.angle_alpha   90.00
_cell.angle_beta   90.00
_cell.angle_gamma   90.00
#
_symmetry.space_group_name_H-M   'P 1'
#
loop_
_entity.id
_entity.type
_entity.pdbx_description
1 polymer ?
#
loop_
_entity_poly.entity_id
_entity_poly.type
_entity_poly.pdbx_seq_one_letter_code
_entity_poly.pdbx_strand_id
1 'polypeptide(L)'
;MTEWVIGVDVGGTFTDFSARNMIHSTVHVHKRPSTPDDPSRAILDGLDELLAKAGIAGTSIGRLAHGTTVATNALLQRRGPQVGVVTTKGFRDLLEIGRQVRPKIYDLQEDAPAPLALRQNRLEISERTGADGEIVLPLKDSDLDALIKQLRNMNDVESIAVCLLFSFLNPTNEQKVAKALHLAFPDKFVSVSSDVQPEFREYERFSTTVINAFLQPEVSRYMDKLEGAIKDVAPNAKLGIFQSSGGLMSVGKASKFPVRTALSGPAAGAIGAAAAGKLSGIENIVTLDMGGTSTDVCLIRKGKTEIANMRDIAGLRIRLPLVDIHTVGAGGGSIAYLGADGLMKVGPQSAGAVPGPACYNKGGELPTVSDANVVLGRLPKTLAGGLTLDHGKAVAAIARIAKPLGLSITQTALGIAGIVTSNMTRAIRAVSIEKGHDPRHFTLMPFGGAGGLHATDVARALGISRVIVPNAPGILCADGLIESDLQENFVATCRAQLGNDLSEVEHALASLCAQAEAWVVTETDEFHAAQMIASIDMRYVGQNYELPVLINYSSQVPVLPDQATLIEAFFKVHQRSYGYVDRKAPVEVMNVRLKAVLPLGQTAGNPKSPQGNAQPEVIQDVWFTAETASQTPVYRRDRLPAGTKLTGPAIITQFDATTVVPADTTLVVDDALNLILDL
;
A
#
# COMPACT_ATOMS: atom_id res chain seq x y z
N MET A 1 -28.39 11.73 14.04
CA MET A 1 -26.95 12.07 14.01
C MET A 1 -26.24 10.96 13.26
N THR A 2 -25.21 11.28 12.49
CA THR A 2 -24.37 10.30 11.81
C THR A 2 -23.36 9.77 12.83
N GLU A 3 -23.57 8.53 13.28
CA GLU A 3 -22.81 7.94 14.39
C GLU A 3 -21.81 6.89 13.91
N TRP A 4 -21.94 6.42 12.66
CA TRP A 4 -21.15 5.30 12.15
C TRP A 4 -20.15 5.72 11.07
N VAL A 5 -18.95 5.18 11.18
CA VAL A 5 -17.91 5.22 10.14
C VAL A 5 -17.63 3.79 9.70
N ILE A 6 -17.57 3.57 8.39
CA ILE A 6 -17.35 2.24 7.81
C ILE A 6 -16.08 2.25 6.95
N GLY A 7 -15.19 1.28 7.16
CA GLY A 7 -14.05 0.98 6.30
C GLY A 7 -14.33 -0.27 5.48
N VAL A 8 -14.07 -0.22 4.17
CA VAL A 8 -14.25 -1.35 3.25
C VAL A 8 -13.00 -1.54 2.40
N ASP A 9 -12.28 -2.63 2.63
CA ASP A 9 -11.12 -3.01 1.83
C ASP A 9 -11.45 -4.18 0.89
N VAL A 10 -11.22 -3.98 -0.41
CA VAL A 10 -11.43 -5.02 -1.42
C VAL A 10 -10.10 -5.69 -1.76
N GLY A 11 -9.85 -6.81 -1.09
CA GLY A 11 -8.75 -7.71 -1.39
C GLY A 11 -9.03 -8.67 -2.56
N GLY A 12 -8.02 -9.46 -2.93
CA GLY A 12 -8.13 -10.43 -4.04
C GLY A 12 -8.98 -11.66 -3.72
N THR A 13 -9.11 -12.05 -2.44
CA THR A 13 -9.89 -13.23 -2.02
C THR A 13 -11.17 -12.85 -1.27
N PHE A 14 -11.09 -11.87 -0.39
CA PHE A 14 -12.19 -11.40 0.43
C PHE A 14 -12.30 -9.88 0.41
N THR A 15 -13.51 -9.40 0.63
CA THR A 15 -13.81 -8.01 0.96
C THR A 15 -14.06 -7.93 2.47
N ASP A 16 -13.32 -7.04 3.12
CA ASP A 16 -13.28 -6.88 4.56
C ASP A 16 -13.97 -5.58 4.96
N PHE A 17 -14.83 -5.67 5.97
CA PHE A 17 -15.63 -4.55 6.46
C PHE A 17 -15.39 -4.36 7.95
N SER A 18 -15.23 -3.09 8.34
CA SER A 18 -15.26 -2.65 9.74
C SER A 18 -16.23 -1.49 9.86
N ALA A 19 -17.12 -1.52 10.84
CA ALA A 19 -18.03 -0.43 11.18
C ALA A 19 -17.82 -0.01 12.63
N ARG A 20 -17.65 1.29 12.86
CA ARG A 20 -17.35 1.87 14.17
C ARG A 20 -18.38 2.92 14.56
N ASN A 21 -18.97 2.75 15.74
CA ASN A 21 -19.84 3.76 16.34
C ASN A 21 -19.01 4.77 17.12
N MET A 22 -19.16 6.04 16.77
CA MET A 22 -18.38 7.15 17.31
C MET A 22 -18.76 7.55 18.74
N ILE A 23 -19.95 7.16 19.20
CA ILE A 23 -20.46 7.53 20.53
C ILE A 23 -20.22 6.39 21.53
N HIS A 24 -20.50 5.15 21.11
CA HIS A 24 -20.55 3.99 21.99
C HIS A 24 -19.31 3.08 21.86
N SER A 25 -18.30 3.46 21.06
CA SER A 25 -17.07 2.69 20.80
C SER A 25 -17.34 1.23 20.41
N THR A 26 -18.46 0.99 19.72
CA THR A 26 -18.85 -0.35 19.28
C THR A 26 -18.27 -0.61 17.90
N VAL A 27 -17.69 -1.80 17.71
CA VAL A 27 -17.10 -2.22 16.45
C VAL A 27 -17.83 -3.46 15.95
N HIS A 28 -18.24 -3.45 14.68
CA HIS A 28 -18.76 -4.60 13.97
C HIS A 28 -17.86 -4.92 12.80
N VAL A 29 -17.56 -6.19 12.62
CA VAL A 29 -16.73 -6.67 11.51
C VAL A 29 -17.52 -7.65 10.65
N HIS A 30 -17.25 -7.62 9.36
CA HIS A 30 -17.85 -8.53 8.40
C HIS A 30 -16.87 -8.87 7.29
N LYS A 31 -17.02 -10.07 6.71
CA LYS A 31 -16.13 -10.59 5.68
C LYS A 31 -16.93 -11.43 4.70
N ARG A 32 -16.74 -11.18 3.41
CA ARG A 32 -17.37 -11.96 2.34
C ARG A 32 -16.42 -12.16 1.16
N PRO A 33 -16.63 -13.19 0.32
CA PRO A 33 -15.82 -13.40 -0.86
C PRO A 33 -15.85 -12.21 -1.82
N SER A 34 -14.69 -11.85 -2.39
CA SER A 34 -14.62 -10.79 -3.42
C SER A 34 -15.32 -11.20 -4.71
N THR A 35 -15.79 -10.23 -5.49
CA THR A 35 -16.35 -10.44 -6.84
C THR A 35 -15.44 -9.77 -7.88
N PRO A 36 -14.41 -10.47 -8.41
CA PRO A 36 -13.38 -9.85 -9.26
C PRO A 36 -13.91 -9.25 -10.58
N ASP A 37 -15.02 -9.78 -11.09
CA ASP A 37 -15.70 -9.26 -12.28
C ASP A 37 -16.40 -7.93 -12.04
N ASP A 38 -16.82 -7.68 -10.79
CA ASP A 38 -17.52 -6.46 -10.39
C ASP A 38 -17.36 -6.21 -8.88
N PRO A 39 -16.27 -5.53 -8.45
CA PRO A 39 -16.00 -5.28 -7.04
C PRO A 39 -17.10 -4.50 -6.32
N SER A 40 -17.87 -3.67 -7.01
CA SER A 40 -18.95 -2.88 -6.41
C SER A 40 -20.05 -3.75 -5.81
N ARG A 41 -20.39 -4.89 -6.43
CA ARG A 41 -21.38 -5.83 -5.86
C ARG A 41 -20.92 -6.34 -4.51
N ALA A 42 -19.63 -6.64 -4.40
CA ALA A 42 -19.09 -7.16 -3.16
C ALA A 42 -19.21 -6.18 -2.00
N ILE A 43 -19.04 -4.89 -2.29
CA ILE A 43 -19.18 -3.81 -1.32
C ILE A 43 -20.64 -3.67 -0.89
N LEU A 44 -21.58 -3.64 -1.84
CA LEU A 44 -23.00 -3.40 -1.58
C LEU A 44 -23.65 -4.54 -0.80
N ASP A 45 -23.52 -5.77 -1.28
CA ASP A 45 -24.08 -6.94 -0.59
C ASP A 45 -23.50 -7.05 0.83
N GLY A 46 -22.19 -6.79 0.98
CA GLY A 46 -21.55 -6.85 2.29
C GLY A 46 -21.94 -5.73 3.23
N LEU A 47 -22.21 -4.54 2.69
CA LEU A 47 -22.76 -3.44 3.45
C LEU A 47 -24.17 -3.80 3.93
N ASP A 48 -25.05 -4.28 3.06
CA ASP A 48 -26.40 -4.71 3.43
C ASP A 48 -26.39 -5.82 4.50
N GLU A 49 -25.54 -6.84 4.34
CA GLU A 49 -25.35 -7.91 5.32
C GLU A 49 -24.85 -7.38 6.68
N LEU A 50 -23.87 -6.47 6.66
CA LEU A 50 -23.31 -5.85 7.87
C LEU A 50 -24.37 -5.00 8.59
N LEU A 51 -25.09 -4.16 7.85
CA LEU A 51 -26.12 -3.28 8.40
C LEU A 51 -27.28 -4.10 8.98
N ALA A 52 -27.74 -5.13 8.28
CA ALA A 52 -28.78 -6.03 8.77
C ALA A 52 -28.35 -6.78 10.04
N LYS A 53 -27.13 -7.33 10.06
CA LYS A 53 -26.59 -8.07 11.20
C LYS A 53 -26.34 -7.19 12.43
N ALA A 54 -25.90 -5.96 12.22
CA ALA A 54 -25.60 -5.01 13.29
C ALA A 54 -26.80 -4.14 13.70
N GLY A 55 -27.91 -4.18 12.95
CA GLY A 55 -29.07 -3.33 13.19
C GLY A 55 -28.80 -1.84 12.94
N ILE A 56 -27.90 -1.51 12.02
CA ILE A 56 -27.47 -0.14 11.71
C ILE A 56 -28.34 0.42 10.57
N ALA A 57 -28.97 1.57 10.79
CA ALA A 57 -29.68 2.27 9.71
C ALA A 57 -28.69 2.96 8.77
N GLY A 58 -28.82 2.79 7.46
CA GLY A 58 -27.93 3.41 6.47
C GLY A 58 -27.81 4.94 6.59
N THR A 59 -28.88 5.61 7.00
CA THR A 59 -28.93 7.06 7.26
C THR A 59 -28.08 7.51 8.46
N SER A 60 -27.65 6.59 9.32
CA SER A 60 -26.78 6.87 10.47
C SER A 60 -25.28 6.80 10.13
N ILE A 61 -24.92 6.45 8.90
CA ILE A 61 -23.54 6.37 8.43
C ILE A 61 -23.12 7.78 7.97
N GLY A 62 -22.07 8.33 8.59
CA GLY A 62 -21.53 9.63 8.23
C GLY A 62 -20.38 9.58 7.23
N ARG A 63 -19.61 8.50 7.25
CA ARG A 63 -18.42 8.34 6.39
C ARG A 63 -18.24 6.89 6.01
N LEU A 64 -17.90 6.67 4.74
CA LEU A 64 -17.46 5.38 4.21
C LEU A 64 -16.07 5.58 3.60
N ALA A 65 -15.09 4.82 4.08
CA ALA A 65 -13.72 4.83 3.57
C ALA A 65 -13.48 3.53 2.79
N HIS A 66 -12.92 3.64 1.58
CA HIS A 66 -12.79 2.50 0.67
C HIS A 66 -11.38 2.37 0.09
N GLY A 67 -10.78 1.19 0.27
CA GLY A 67 -9.54 0.75 -0.37
C GLY A 67 -9.84 -0.15 -1.56
N THR A 68 -9.20 0.11 -2.71
CA THR A 68 -9.44 -0.63 -3.96
C THR A 68 -8.15 -1.15 -4.59
N THR A 69 -8.26 -2.33 -5.20
CA THR A 69 -7.19 -2.96 -5.98
C THR A 69 -7.39 -2.81 -7.49
N VAL A 70 -8.45 -2.13 -7.96
CA VAL A 70 -8.78 -1.97 -9.39
C VAL A 70 -7.60 -1.41 -10.20
N ALA A 71 -7.00 -0.31 -9.76
CA ALA A 71 -5.85 0.29 -10.45
C ALA A 71 -4.63 -0.64 -10.49
N THR A 72 -4.30 -1.28 -9.36
CA THR A 72 -3.18 -2.22 -9.27
C THR A 72 -3.38 -3.40 -10.22
N ASN A 73 -4.59 -3.98 -10.24
CA ASN A 73 -4.91 -5.13 -11.09
C ASN A 73 -4.90 -4.78 -12.57
N ALA A 74 -5.45 -3.63 -12.96
CA ALA A 74 -5.40 -3.14 -14.33
C ALA A 74 -3.95 -3.02 -14.85
N LEU A 75 -3.02 -2.51 -14.03
CA LEU A 75 -1.61 -2.42 -14.38
C LEU A 75 -0.91 -3.78 -14.48
N LEU A 76 -1.14 -4.66 -13.50
CA LEU A 76 -0.55 -6.00 -13.50
C LEU A 76 -1.02 -6.85 -14.67
N GLN A 77 -2.31 -6.76 -15.01
CA GLN A 77 -2.93 -7.49 -16.12
C GLN A 77 -2.75 -6.80 -17.47
N ARG A 78 -2.19 -5.58 -17.49
CA ARG A 78 -2.12 -4.71 -18.67
C ARG A 78 -3.49 -4.57 -19.36
N ARG A 79 -4.55 -4.52 -18.56
CA ARG A 79 -5.93 -4.36 -19.03
C ARG A 79 -6.32 -2.90 -18.88
N GLY A 80 -6.66 -2.27 -19.99
CA GLY A 80 -7.06 -0.88 -20.04
C GLY A 80 -7.19 -0.38 -21.49
N PRO A 81 -7.65 0.85 -21.69
CA PRO A 81 -7.83 1.44 -23.01
C PRO A 81 -6.50 1.75 -23.69
N GLN A 82 -6.53 1.98 -25.00
CA GLN A 82 -5.38 2.53 -25.70
C GLN A 82 -5.17 4.00 -25.30
N VAL A 83 -3.93 4.34 -24.98
CA VAL A 83 -3.53 5.69 -24.56
C VAL A 83 -2.86 6.43 -25.72
N GLY A 84 -3.35 7.62 -26.01
CA GLY A 84 -2.64 8.60 -26.84
C GLY A 84 -1.65 9.39 -25.98
N VAL A 85 -0.46 9.69 -26.50
CA VAL A 85 0.53 10.50 -25.79
C VAL A 85 0.92 11.67 -26.65
N VAL A 86 0.92 12.87 -26.11
CA VAL A 86 1.38 14.09 -26.78
C VAL A 86 2.66 14.55 -26.12
N THR A 87 3.76 14.57 -26.88
CA THR A 87 5.07 14.99 -26.38
C THR A 87 5.61 16.21 -27.12
N THR A 88 6.60 16.86 -26.52
CA THR A 88 7.48 17.78 -27.24
C THR A 88 8.06 17.08 -28.48
N LYS A 89 8.16 17.79 -29.60
CA LYS A 89 8.80 17.27 -30.82
C LYS A 89 10.23 16.78 -30.57
N GLY A 90 10.53 15.57 -31.03
CA GLY A 90 11.80 14.85 -30.81
C GLY A 90 11.80 13.91 -29.60
N PHE A 91 10.71 13.86 -28.81
CA PHE A 91 10.65 13.12 -27.54
C PHE A 91 9.63 11.97 -27.54
N ARG A 92 9.08 11.61 -28.71
CA ARG A 92 8.09 10.53 -28.87
C ARG A 92 8.52 9.19 -28.29
N ASP A 93 9.80 8.87 -28.42
CA ASP A 93 10.36 7.56 -28.07
C ASP A 93 10.93 7.51 -26.63
N LEU A 94 10.78 8.58 -25.84
CA LEU A 94 11.30 8.66 -24.47
C LEU A 94 10.80 7.52 -23.55
N LEU A 95 9.52 7.17 -23.66
CA LEU A 95 8.93 6.09 -22.86
C LEU A 95 9.46 4.70 -23.25
N GLU A 96 9.88 4.52 -24.51
CA GLU A 96 10.50 3.28 -25.01
C GLU A 96 11.94 3.15 -24.50
N ILE A 97 12.69 4.25 -24.62
CA ILE A 97 14.11 4.31 -24.23
C ILE A 97 14.26 4.15 -22.71
N GLY A 98 13.35 4.77 -21.96
CA GLY A 98 13.36 4.77 -20.50
C GLY A 98 14.67 5.30 -19.92
N ARG A 99 15.29 4.51 -19.05
CA ARG A 99 16.61 4.79 -18.45
C ARG A 99 17.70 3.82 -18.90
N GLN A 100 17.41 2.95 -19.86
CA GLN A 100 18.31 1.87 -20.31
C GLN A 100 18.83 0.98 -19.16
N VAL A 101 18.06 0.88 -18.07
CA VAL A 101 18.36 0.00 -16.93
C VAL A 101 17.84 -1.40 -17.25
N ARG A 102 18.69 -2.42 -17.09
CA ARG A 102 18.28 -3.81 -17.28
C ARG A 102 17.35 -4.26 -16.15
N PRO A 103 16.22 -4.94 -16.46
CA PRO A 103 15.32 -5.48 -15.43
C PRO A 103 16.03 -6.45 -14.47
N LYS A 104 16.85 -7.35 -15.01
CA LYS A 104 17.73 -8.23 -14.25
C LYS A 104 19.16 -8.10 -14.75
N ILE A 105 20.08 -7.76 -13.85
CA ILE A 105 21.47 -7.45 -14.21
C ILE A 105 22.20 -8.60 -14.94
N TYR A 106 21.86 -9.86 -14.60
CA TYR A 106 22.50 -11.07 -15.15
C TYR A 106 21.68 -11.76 -16.25
N ASP A 107 20.46 -11.31 -16.53
CA ASP A 107 19.67 -11.83 -17.64
C ASP A 107 19.81 -10.89 -18.83
N LEU A 108 20.61 -11.30 -19.83
CA LEU A 108 20.86 -10.50 -21.02
C LEU A 108 19.72 -10.57 -22.05
N GLN A 109 18.76 -11.48 -21.86
CA GLN A 109 17.66 -11.73 -22.80
C GLN A 109 16.34 -11.11 -22.35
N GLU A 110 16.25 -10.65 -21.11
CA GLU A 110 15.05 -10.01 -20.58
C GLU A 110 14.97 -8.54 -21.00
N ASP A 111 14.01 -8.24 -21.87
CA ASP A 111 13.68 -6.89 -22.30
C ASP A 111 12.95 -6.10 -21.20
N ALA A 112 13.08 -4.77 -21.26
CA ALA A 112 12.27 -3.88 -20.45
C ALA A 112 10.77 -4.04 -20.80
N PRO A 113 9.86 -3.90 -19.83
CA PRO A 113 8.43 -3.96 -20.11
C PRO A 113 8.01 -2.92 -21.14
N ALA A 114 7.20 -3.32 -22.11
CA ALA A 114 6.69 -2.42 -23.12
C ALA A 114 5.91 -1.23 -22.50
N PRO A 115 6.03 -0.01 -23.06
CA PRO A 115 5.23 1.14 -22.63
C PRO A 115 3.72 0.88 -22.80
N LEU A 116 2.90 1.51 -21.95
CA LEU A 116 1.43 1.40 -22.03
C LEU A 116 0.84 2.02 -23.30
N ALA A 117 1.54 2.98 -23.92
CA ALA A 117 1.13 3.60 -25.17
C ALA A 117 1.90 3.02 -26.35
N LEU A 118 1.18 2.52 -27.36
CA LEU A 118 1.78 2.07 -28.61
C LEU A 118 2.50 3.22 -29.32
N ARG A 119 3.61 2.94 -29.99
CA ARG A 119 4.42 3.98 -30.66
C ARG A 119 3.62 4.84 -31.65
N GLN A 120 2.68 4.24 -32.37
CA GLN A 120 1.80 4.95 -33.32
C GLN A 120 0.84 5.94 -32.66
N ASN A 121 0.53 5.75 -31.37
CA ASN A 121 -0.34 6.62 -30.58
C ASN A 121 0.45 7.73 -29.85
N ARG A 122 1.78 7.76 -30.00
CA ARG A 122 2.65 8.81 -29.47
C ARG A 122 2.84 9.87 -30.54
N LEU A 123 2.25 11.03 -30.32
CA LEU A 123 2.25 12.18 -31.19
C LEU A 123 3.18 13.27 -30.65
N GLU A 124 3.64 14.11 -31.54
CA GLU A 124 4.56 15.20 -31.23
C GLU A 124 3.94 16.53 -31.59
N ILE A 125 4.17 17.54 -30.76
CA ILE A 125 3.76 18.91 -31.03
C ILE A 125 4.97 19.84 -31.05
N SER A 126 4.96 20.79 -31.99
CA SER A 126 6.05 21.74 -32.20
C SER A 126 6.01 22.85 -31.15
N GLU A 127 6.55 22.57 -29.97
CA GLU A 127 6.75 23.54 -28.89
C GLU A 127 8.13 23.32 -28.26
N ARG A 128 8.63 24.31 -27.52
CA ARG A 128 9.77 24.10 -26.63
C ARG A 128 9.75 25.05 -25.43
N THR A 129 9.77 24.49 -24.22
CA THR A 129 10.19 25.18 -22.99
C THR A 129 11.66 24.85 -22.70
N GLY A 130 12.44 25.84 -22.27
CA GLY A 130 13.84 25.69 -21.90
C GLY A 130 14.04 25.26 -20.44
N ALA A 131 15.30 25.08 -20.05
CA ALA A 131 15.66 24.53 -18.74
C ALA A 131 15.45 25.51 -17.58
N ASP A 132 15.25 26.79 -17.89
CA ASP A 132 14.95 27.87 -16.95
C ASP A 132 13.46 28.27 -17.01
N GLY A 133 12.63 27.49 -17.73
CA GLY A 133 11.19 27.70 -17.87
C GLY A 133 10.78 28.71 -18.94
N GLU A 134 11.73 29.26 -19.68
CA GLU A 134 11.50 30.19 -20.79
C GLU A 134 10.88 29.48 -22.01
N ILE A 135 9.96 30.15 -22.70
CA ILE A 135 9.39 29.59 -23.94
C ILE A 135 10.35 29.84 -25.10
N VAL A 136 11.09 28.80 -25.50
CA VAL A 136 12.05 28.83 -26.61
C VAL A 136 11.35 28.75 -27.97
N LEU A 137 10.30 27.93 -28.06
CA LEU A 137 9.46 27.82 -29.26
C LEU A 137 7.98 27.89 -28.83
N PRO A 138 7.27 28.98 -29.17
CA PRO A 138 5.87 29.12 -28.78
C PRO A 138 4.98 28.13 -29.53
N LEU A 139 4.01 27.57 -28.81
CA LEU A 139 2.95 26.75 -29.37
C LEU A 139 2.02 27.59 -30.26
N LYS A 140 1.78 27.15 -31.49
CA LYS A 140 0.90 27.82 -32.47
C LYS A 140 -0.44 27.09 -32.60
N ASP A 141 -1.49 27.83 -32.97
CA ASP A 141 -2.81 27.24 -33.20
C ASP A 141 -2.81 26.20 -34.32
N SER A 142 -2.00 26.40 -35.37
CA SER A 142 -1.87 25.42 -36.45
C SER A 142 -1.26 24.07 -35.99
N ASP A 143 -0.40 24.10 -34.96
CA ASP A 143 0.16 22.87 -34.37
C ASP A 143 -0.92 22.13 -33.57
N LEU A 144 -1.80 22.86 -32.88
CA LEU A 144 -2.96 22.30 -32.17
C LEU A 144 -3.97 21.67 -33.14
N ASP A 145 -4.30 22.37 -34.23
CA ASP A 145 -5.23 21.88 -35.25
C ASP A 145 -4.71 20.57 -35.90
N ALA A 146 -3.41 20.53 -36.21
CA ALA A 146 -2.77 19.34 -36.75
C ALA A 146 -2.80 18.16 -35.75
N LEU A 147 -2.50 18.43 -34.47
CA LEU A 147 -2.57 17.43 -33.41
C LEU A 147 -4.00 16.87 -33.27
N ILE A 148 -5.01 17.74 -33.18
CA ILE A 148 -6.42 17.34 -33.04
C ILE A 148 -6.85 16.51 -34.25
N LYS A 149 -6.45 16.89 -35.46
CA LYS A 149 -6.73 16.12 -36.68
C LYS A 149 -6.13 14.71 -36.61
N GLN A 150 -4.90 14.57 -36.13
CA GLN A 150 -4.25 13.25 -35.97
C GLN A 150 -4.97 12.40 -34.91
N LEU A 151 -5.31 12.98 -33.75
CA LEU A 151 -6.03 12.29 -32.69
C LEU A 151 -7.46 11.87 -33.10
N ARG A 152 -8.13 12.65 -33.96
CA ARG A 152 -9.43 12.26 -34.53
C ARG A 152 -9.36 11.01 -35.40
N ASN A 153 -8.22 10.73 -36.01
CA ASN A 153 -8.02 9.51 -36.80
C ASN A 153 -7.70 8.29 -35.93
N MET A 154 -7.57 8.45 -34.61
CA MET A 154 -7.30 7.39 -33.64
C MET A 154 -8.58 7.04 -32.86
N ASN A 155 -9.43 6.20 -33.47
CA ASN A 155 -10.72 5.84 -32.89
C ASN A 155 -10.58 5.00 -31.61
N ASP A 156 -9.51 4.23 -31.47
CA ASP A 156 -9.33 3.29 -30.35
C ASP A 156 -8.78 3.98 -29.07
N VAL A 157 -8.41 5.25 -29.15
CA VAL A 157 -7.85 6.01 -28.02
C VAL A 157 -8.97 6.61 -27.17
N GLU A 158 -9.16 6.13 -25.95
CA GLU A 158 -10.13 6.69 -24.98
C GLU A 158 -9.52 7.75 -24.06
N SER A 159 -8.19 7.74 -23.86
CA SER A 159 -7.50 8.66 -22.97
C SER A 159 -6.20 9.19 -23.57
N ILE A 160 -5.85 10.43 -23.19
CA ILE A 160 -4.70 11.17 -23.74
C ILE A 160 -3.83 11.67 -22.58
N ALA A 161 -2.54 11.36 -22.63
CA ALA A 161 -1.52 11.94 -21.76
C ALA A 161 -0.82 13.09 -22.49
N VAL A 162 -0.79 14.28 -21.89
CA VAL A 162 0.01 15.42 -22.36
C VAL A 162 1.26 15.49 -21.50
N CYS A 163 2.42 15.43 -22.16
CA CYS A 163 3.73 15.23 -21.54
C CYS A 163 4.77 16.10 -22.26
N LEU A 164 4.88 17.36 -21.84
CA LEU A 164 5.86 18.30 -22.41
C LEU A 164 7.10 18.43 -21.53
N LEU A 165 8.24 18.73 -22.13
CA LEU A 165 9.47 18.97 -21.38
C LEU A 165 9.36 20.25 -20.58
N PHE A 166 9.97 20.24 -19.38
CA PHE A 166 10.01 21.38 -18.47
C PHE A 166 8.62 21.98 -18.13
N SER A 167 7.52 21.26 -18.37
CA SER A 167 6.18 21.70 -17.98
C SER A 167 6.00 21.85 -16.47
N PHE A 168 6.83 21.18 -15.68
CA PHE A 168 6.92 21.36 -14.22
C PHE A 168 7.50 22.72 -13.81
N LEU A 169 8.25 23.40 -14.69
CA LEU A 169 8.72 24.78 -14.48
C LEU A 169 7.74 25.79 -15.08
N ASN A 170 7.26 25.52 -16.30
CA ASN A 170 6.30 26.38 -16.99
C ASN A 170 5.20 25.54 -17.66
N PRO A 171 4.02 25.41 -17.04
CA PRO A 171 2.94 24.57 -17.53
C PRO A 171 2.15 25.20 -18.68
N THR A 172 2.46 26.44 -19.08
CA THR A 172 1.63 27.24 -20.01
C THR A 172 1.29 26.52 -21.31
N ASN A 173 2.29 25.92 -21.98
CA ASN A 173 2.06 25.19 -23.24
C ASN A 173 1.24 23.92 -23.00
N GLU A 174 1.51 23.21 -21.89
CA GLU A 174 0.82 21.96 -21.57
C GLU A 174 -0.67 22.20 -21.28
N GLN A 175 -0.99 23.26 -20.54
CA GLN A 175 -2.36 23.68 -20.25
C GLN A 175 -3.11 24.17 -21.48
N LYS A 176 -2.42 24.85 -22.43
CA LYS A 176 -3.01 25.23 -23.71
C LYS A 176 -3.41 24.00 -24.54
N VAL A 177 -2.54 22.99 -24.62
CA VAL A 177 -2.86 21.72 -25.27
C VAL A 177 -4.03 21.04 -24.57
N ALA A 178 -4.00 20.93 -23.24
CA ALA A 178 -5.06 20.32 -22.47
C ALA A 178 -6.43 20.99 -22.70
N LYS A 179 -6.48 22.33 -22.71
CA LYS A 179 -7.70 23.09 -23.00
C LYS A 179 -8.24 22.80 -24.39
N ALA A 180 -7.37 22.75 -25.40
CA ALA A 180 -7.76 22.45 -26.78
C ALA A 180 -8.29 21.01 -26.92
N LEU A 181 -7.66 20.04 -26.23
CA LEU A 181 -8.09 18.65 -26.23
C LEU A 181 -9.45 18.46 -25.55
N HIS A 182 -9.69 19.07 -24.38
CA HIS A 182 -11.00 19.00 -23.71
C HIS A 182 -12.12 19.58 -24.59
N LEU A 183 -11.85 20.66 -25.33
CA LEU A 183 -12.83 21.25 -26.24
C LEU A 183 -13.11 20.35 -27.45
N ALA A 184 -12.08 19.72 -28.00
CA ALA A 184 -12.20 18.90 -29.20
C ALA A 184 -12.73 17.48 -28.93
N PHE A 185 -12.54 16.97 -27.71
CA PHE A 185 -12.85 15.60 -27.29
C PHE A 185 -13.48 15.58 -25.88
N PRO A 186 -14.72 16.06 -25.71
CA PRO A 186 -15.36 16.13 -24.40
C PRO A 186 -15.55 14.76 -23.72
N ASP A 187 -15.63 13.68 -24.51
CA ASP A 187 -15.81 12.31 -24.01
C ASP A 187 -14.49 11.57 -23.72
N LYS A 188 -13.34 12.17 -24.06
CA LYS A 188 -12.02 11.56 -23.82
C LYS A 188 -11.39 12.09 -22.54
N PHE A 189 -10.70 11.20 -21.83
CA PHE A 189 -9.97 11.58 -20.62
C PHE A 189 -8.63 12.24 -20.98
N VAL A 190 -8.28 13.34 -20.30
CA VAL A 190 -7.00 14.04 -20.53
C VAL A 190 -6.23 14.12 -19.21
N SER A 191 -5.02 13.55 -19.20
CA SER A 191 -4.07 13.64 -18.09
C SER A 191 -2.91 14.56 -18.47
N VAL A 192 -2.61 15.56 -17.66
CA VAL A 192 -1.59 16.59 -17.92
C VAL A 192 -0.42 16.40 -16.97
N SER A 193 0.81 16.32 -17.48
CA SER A 193 1.95 15.96 -16.63
C SER A 193 2.26 16.97 -15.53
N SER A 194 2.03 18.27 -15.78
CA SER A 194 2.11 19.33 -14.76
C SER A 194 1.06 19.23 -13.67
N ASP A 195 -0.07 18.55 -13.91
CA ASP A 195 -1.13 18.36 -12.92
C ASP A 195 -0.92 17.07 -12.13
N VAL A 196 -0.50 16.01 -12.83
CA VAL A 196 -0.32 14.68 -12.23
C VAL A 196 0.88 14.65 -11.29
N GLN A 197 2.03 15.17 -11.76
CA GLN A 197 3.27 15.19 -11.00
C GLN A 197 4.25 16.26 -11.53
N PRO A 198 4.17 17.53 -11.05
CA PRO A 198 5.02 18.63 -11.51
C PRO A 198 6.44 18.57 -10.91
N GLU A 199 7.18 17.51 -11.23
CA GLU A 199 8.56 17.30 -10.77
C GLU A 199 9.56 17.12 -11.91
N PHE A 200 10.81 17.44 -11.58
CA PHE A 200 11.99 17.10 -12.36
C PHE A 200 12.07 15.58 -12.63
N ARG A 201 12.69 15.23 -13.77
CA ARG A 201 12.81 13.91 -14.43
C ARG A 201 11.66 13.53 -15.35
N GLU A 202 11.91 13.70 -16.65
CA GLU A 202 10.96 13.50 -17.74
C GLU A 202 10.45 12.07 -17.89
N TYR A 203 11.30 11.03 -17.80
CA TYR A 203 10.83 9.65 -17.95
C TYR A 203 9.85 9.27 -16.85
N GLU A 204 10.21 9.49 -15.59
CA GLU A 204 9.39 9.13 -14.44
C GLU A 204 8.09 9.95 -14.39
N ARG A 205 8.15 11.25 -14.72
CA ARG A 205 6.97 12.10 -14.85
C ARG A 205 6.05 11.58 -15.96
N PHE A 206 6.58 11.35 -17.16
CA PHE A 206 5.77 10.91 -18.31
C PHE A 206 5.18 9.53 -18.07
N SER A 207 5.97 8.58 -17.53
CA SER A 207 5.50 7.25 -17.16
C SER A 207 4.32 7.34 -16.18
N THR A 208 4.44 8.16 -15.13
CA THR A 208 3.36 8.39 -14.16
C THR A 208 2.11 8.98 -14.82
N THR A 209 2.25 9.97 -15.70
CA THR A 209 1.12 10.59 -16.42
C THR A 209 0.44 9.62 -17.39
N VAL A 210 1.21 8.79 -18.09
CA VAL A 210 0.67 7.77 -19.00
C VAL A 210 -0.05 6.67 -18.22
N ILE A 211 0.49 6.24 -17.08
CA ILE A 211 -0.18 5.32 -16.17
C ILE A 211 -1.50 5.93 -15.67
N ASN A 212 -1.50 7.21 -15.31
CA ASN A 212 -2.73 7.91 -14.92
C ASN A 212 -3.78 7.87 -16.03
N ALA A 213 -3.39 8.23 -17.26
CA ALA A 213 -4.27 8.21 -18.43
C ALA A 213 -4.79 6.80 -18.74
N PHE A 214 -3.95 5.78 -18.62
CA PHE A 214 -4.33 4.38 -18.80
C PHE A 214 -5.40 3.94 -17.80
N LEU A 215 -5.25 4.32 -16.52
CA LEU A 215 -6.16 3.91 -15.46
C LEU A 215 -7.46 4.72 -15.42
N GLN A 216 -7.45 5.95 -15.94
CA GLN A 216 -8.55 6.92 -15.78
C GLN A 216 -9.92 6.36 -16.17
N PRO A 217 -10.10 5.77 -17.37
CA PRO A 217 -11.45 5.38 -17.79
C PRO A 217 -12.03 4.24 -16.95
N GLU A 218 -11.21 3.24 -16.59
CA GLU A 218 -11.67 2.12 -15.77
C GLU A 218 -11.98 2.54 -14.33
N VAL A 219 -11.10 3.31 -13.71
CA VAL A 219 -11.29 3.77 -12.33
C VAL A 219 -12.43 4.77 -12.24
N SER A 220 -12.58 5.72 -13.18
CA SER A 220 -13.72 6.65 -13.17
C SER A 220 -15.06 5.93 -13.25
N ARG A 221 -15.22 4.97 -14.19
CA ARG A 221 -16.45 4.16 -14.28
C ARG A 221 -16.76 3.40 -13.00
N TYR A 222 -15.72 2.85 -12.35
CA TYR A 222 -15.85 2.19 -11.06
C TYR A 222 -16.32 3.15 -9.96
N MET A 223 -15.71 4.33 -9.89
CA MET A 223 -16.03 5.36 -8.90
C MET A 223 -17.46 5.88 -9.07
N ASP A 224 -17.90 6.16 -10.30
CA ASP A 224 -19.25 6.65 -10.59
C ASP A 224 -20.31 5.62 -10.17
N LYS A 225 -20.08 4.34 -10.49
CA LYS A 225 -20.98 3.25 -10.09
C LYS A 225 -21.03 3.08 -8.58
N LEU A 226 -19.87 3.13 -7.92
CA LEU A 226 -19.78 2.97 -6.47
C LEU A 226 -20.47 4.14 -5.75
N GLU A 227 -20.24 5.36 -6.18
CA GLU A 227 -20.86 6.55 -5.58
C GLU A 227 -22.38 6.53 -5.74
N GLY A 228 -22.88 6.17 -6.93
CA GLY A 228 -24.32 6.02 -7.17
C GLY A 228 -24.95 4.98 -6.25
N ALA A 229 -24.34 3.79 -6.15
CA ALA A 229 -24.89 2.72 -5.34
C ALA A 229 -24.79 2.96 -3.82
N ILE A 230 -23.75 3.65 -3.34
CA ILE A 230 -23.64 4.03 -1.92
C ILE A 230 -24.73 5.05 -1.55
N LYS A 231 -25.11 5.97 -2.45
CA LYS A 231 -26.21 6.92 -2.19
C LYS A 231 -27.53 6.21 -1.90
N ASP A 232 -27.75 5.02 -2.47
CA ASP A 232 -28.97 4.24 -2.23
C ASP A 232 -28.97 3.55 -0.84
N VAL A 233 -27.83 3.02 -0.40
CA VAL A 233 -27.71 2.26 0.87
C VAL A 233 -27.38 3.15 2.08
N ALA A 234 -26.55 4.17 1.88
CA ALA A 234 -26.01 5.04 2.91
C ALA A 234 -26.04 6.52 2.46
N PRO A 235 -27.24 7.13 2.32
CA PRO A 235 -27.43 8.42 1.64
C PRO A 235 -26.71 9.61 2.29
N ASN A 236 -26.39 9.52 3.59
CA ASN A 236 -25.70 10.57 4.33
C ASN A 236 -24.17 10.38 4.38
N ALA A 237 -23.65 9.27 3.84
CA ALA A 237 -22.25 8.93 3.96
C ALA A 237 -21.39 9.72 2.97
N LYS A 238 -20.35 10.39 3.46
CA LYS A 238 -19.27 10.92 2.62
C LYS A 238 -18.31 9.78 2.26
N LEU A 239 -18.14 9.51 0.97
CA LEU A 239 -17.23 8.48 0.46
C LEU A 239 -15.80 9.03 0.33
N GLY A 240 -14.85 8.42 1.05
CA GLY A 240 -13.42 8.66 0.92
C GLY A 240 -12.70 7.48 0.28
N ILE A 241 -11.86 7.75 -0.71
CA ILE A 241 -11.06 6.75 -1.41
C ILE A 241 -9.65 6.76 -0.85
N PHE A 242 -9.14 5.60 -0.49
CA PHE A 242 -7.80 5.48 0.07
C PHE A 242 -6.73 5.57 -1.02
N GLN A 243 -5.70 6.36 -0.75
CA GLN A 243 -4.57 6.59 -1.63
C GLN A 243 -3.29 5.98 -1.07
N SER A 244 -2.36 5.65 -1.96
CA SER A 244 -1.11 4.96 -1.67
C SER A 244 -0.20 5.74 -0.71
N SER A 245 -0.41 7.04 -0.54
CA SER A 245 0.32 7.91 0.40
C SER A 245 -0.12 7.75 1.87
N GLY A 246 -1.12 6.92 2.17
CA GLY A 246 -1.53 6.59 3.54
C GLY A 246 -2.66 7.46 4.11
N GLY A 247 -3.63 7.87 3.28
CA GLY A 247 -4.80 8.63 3.73
C GLY A 247 -5.93 8.58 2.71
N LEU A 248 -7.00 9.34 2.94
CA LEU A 248 -8.16 9.42 2.06
C LEU A 248 -8.02 10.58 1.07
N MET A 249 -8.76 10.50 -0.03
CA MET A 249 -9.05 11.57 -0.98
C MET A 249 -10.51 11.47 -1.46
N SER A 250 -11.05 12.54 -2.03
CA SER A 250 -12.40 12.53 -2.61
C SER A 250 -12.51 11.63 -3.85
N VAL A 251 -13.74 11.19 -4.16
CA VAL A 251 -14.05 10.40 -5.36
C VAL A 251 -13.63 11.13 -6.63
N GLY A 252 -13.90 12.44 -6.73
CA GLY A 252 -13.47 13.26 -7.87
C GLY A 252 -11.95 13.27 -8.06
N LYS A 253 -11.19 13.36 -6.96
CA LYS A 253 -9.71 13.25 -7.01
C LYS A 253 -9.25 11.86 -7.42
N ALA A 254 -9.89 10.80 -6.93
CA ALA A 254 -9.59 9.43 -7.33
C ALA A 254 -9.85 9.19 -8.83
N SER A 255 -10.92 9.76 -9.37
CA SER A 255 -11.24 9.70 -10.81
C SER A 255 -10.28 10.53 -11.65
N LYS A 256 -9.82 11.69 -11.17
CA LYS A 256 -8.85 12.53 -11.89
C LYS A 256 -7.43 11.96 -11.84
N PHE A 257 -7.03 11.40 -10.70
CA PHE A 257 -5.68 10.92 -10.42
C PHE A 257 -5.65 9.45 -9.94
N PRO A 258 -6.22 8.50 -10.70
CA PRO A 258 -6.32 7.09 -10.30
C PRO A 258 -4.98 6.42 -10.01
N VAL A 259 -3.87 6.92 -10.58
CA VAL A 259 -2.53 6.43 -10.28
C VAL A 259 -2.21 6.47 -8.78
N ARG A 260 -2.83 7.39 -8.03
CA ARG A 260 -2.69 7.52 -6.58
C ARG A 260 -3.40 6.43 -5.77
N THR A 261 -4.19 5.56 -6.42
CA THR A 261 -4.84 4.40 -5.78
C THR A 261 -4.07 3.09 -5.97
N ALA A 262 -3.03 3.09 -6.82
CA ALA A 262 -2.23 1.90 -7.09
C ALA A 262 -1.42 1.49 -5.85
N LEU A 263 -1.64 0.27 -5.34
CA LEU A 263 -1.10 -0.26 -4.07
C LEU A 263 -1.66 0.41 -2.79
N SER A 264 -2.91 0.89 -2.83
CA SER A 264 -3.55 1.51 -1.66
C SER A 264 -3.88 0.50 -0.54
N GLY A 265 -4.25 -0.76 -0.85
CA GLY A 265 -4.62 -1.77 0.14
C GLY A 265 -3.56 -2.03 1.23
N PRO A 266 -2.33 -2.44 0.87
CA PRO A 266 -1.26 -2.65 1.86
C PRO A 266 -0.92 -1.40 2.69
N ALA A 267 -1.08 -0.21 2.10
CA ALA A 267 -0.89 1.06 2.82
C ALA A 267 -1.93 1.26 3.92
N ALA A 268 -3.17 0.78 3.75
CA ALA A 268 -4.20 0.82 4.79
C ALA A 268 -3.88 -0.15 5.93
N GLY A 269 -3.25 -1.29 5.64
CA GLY A 269 -2.73 -2.19 6.67
C GLY A 269 -1.67 -1.51 7.55
N ALA A 270 -0.72 -0.78 6.93
CA ALA A 270 0.31 -0.04 7.66
C ALA A 270 -0.25 1.14 8.50
N ILE A 271 -1.15 1.92 7.88
CA ILE A 271 -2.36 2.50 8.49
C ILE A 271 -2.76 2.00 9.89
N GLY A 272 -3.55 0.94 9.86
CA GLY A 272 -4.14 0.29 11.04
C GLY A 272 -3.08 -0.27 11.98
N ALA A 273 -1.94 -0.73 11.48
CA ALA A 273 -0.84 -1.22 12.31
C ALA A 273 -0.25 -0.12 13.20
N ALA A 274 -0.04 1.09 12.66
CA ALA A 274 0.41 2.23 13.45
C ALA A 274 -0.62 2.62 14.52
N ALA A 275 -1.91 2.61 14.17
CA ALA A 275 -2.99 2.90 15.11
C ALA A 275 -3.11 1.84 16.22
N ALA A 276 -3.06 0.55 15.87
CA ALA A 276 -3.10 -0.55 16.84
C ALA A 276 -1.89 -0.52 17.79
N GLY A 277 -0.70 -0.23 17.25
CA GLY A 277 0.52 -0.06 18.03
C GLY A 277 0.41 1.06 19.06
N LYS A 278 -0.15 2.20 18.66
CA LYS A 278 -0.36 3.37 19.53
C LYS A 278 -1.23 3.04 20.74
N LEU A 279 -2.27 2.21 20.58
CA LEU A 279 -3.13 1.75 21.69
C LEU A 279 -2.35 0.95 22.75
N SER A 280 -1.30 0.24 22.33
CA SER A 280 -0.39 -0.52 23.21
C SER A 280 0.86 0.28 23.63
N GLY A 281 0.98 1.56 23.26
CA GLY A 281 2.17 2.37 23.50
C GLY A 281 3.42 1.92 22.71
N ILE A 282 3.24 1.20 21.59
CA ILE A 282 4.31 0.69 20.73
C ILE A 282 4.35 1.49 19.44
N GLU A 283 5.44 2.25 19.25
CA GLU A 283 5.56 3.17 18.12
C GLU A 283 6.56 2.74 17.03
N ASN A 284 7.42 1.75 17.32
CA ASN A 284 8.40 1.24 16.37
C ASN A 284 8.02 -0.20 15.99
N ILE A 285 7.45 -0.36 14.79
CA ILE A 285 6.85 -1.61 14.33
C ILE A 285 7.44 -2.01 12.97
N VAL A 286 7.70 -3.30 12.79
CA VAL A 286 7.85 -3.93 11.49
C VAL A 286 6.55 -4.68 11.20
N THR A 287 5.84 -4.32 10.13
CA THR A 287 4.62 -5.04 9.76
C THR A 287 4.92 -6.34 9.02
N LEU A 288 4.05 -7.31 9.19
CA LEU A 288 4.05 -8.56 8.44
C LEU A 288 2.61 -8.90 8.05
N ASP A 289 2.13 -8.32 6.95
CA ASP A 289 0.83 -8.67 6.38
C ASP A 289 0.98 -9.92 5.53
N MET A 290 0.44 -11.06 5.92
CA MET A 290 0.50 -12.29 5.12
C MET A 290 -0.90 -12.76 4.75
N GLY A 291 -1.17 -12.69 3.44
CA GLY A 291 -2.38 -13.19 2.81
C GLY A 291 -2.20 -14.58 2.19
N GLY A 292 -3.09 -14.90 1.23
CA GLY A 292 -3.03 -16.15 0.48
C GLY A 292 -1.97 -16.17 -0.63
N THR A 293 -1.55 -15.02 -1.15
CA THR A 293 -0.68 -14.94 -2.34
C THR A 293 0.67 -14.29 -2.07
N SER A 294 0.71 -13.34 -1.15
CA SER A 294 1.83 -12.44 -0.94
C SER A 294 1.93 -12.02 0.52
N THR A 295 3.08 -11.44 0.85
CA THR A 295 3.34 -10.76 2.10
C THR A 295 3.79 -9.35 1.83
N ASP A 296 3.20 -8.39 2.56
CA ASP A 296 3.55 -6.98 2.54
C ASP A 296 4.22 -6.58 3.86
N VAL A 297 5.38 -5.93 3.76
CA VAL A 297 6.16 -5.47 4.91
C VAL A 297 6.43 -3.97 4.82
N CYS A 298 6.31 -3.30 5.95
CA CYS A 298 6.48 -1.86 6.11
C CYS A 298 7.21 -1.60 7.43
N LEU A 299 7.99 -0.52 7.46
CA LEU A 299 8.57 0.00 8.69
C LEU A 299 7.75 1.17 9.22
N ILE A 300 7.39 1.14 10.50
CA ILE A 300 6.73 2.23 11.22
C ILE A 300 7.68 2.70 12.31
N ARG A 301 7.92 4.01 12.36
CA ARG A 301 8.85 4.64 13.31
C ARG A 301 8.17 5.80 14.00
N LYS A 302 8.24 5.84 15.33
CA LYS A 302 7.59 6.89 16.13
C LYS A 302 6.10 7.06 15.75
N GLY A 303 5.42 5.94 15.49
CA GLY A 303 4.01 5.88 15.11
C GLY A 303 3.70 6.37 13.70
N LYS A 304 4.71 6.60 12.84
CA LYS A 304 4.53 7.08 11.46
C LYS A 304 5.09 6.10 10.44
N THR A 305 4.38 5.92 9.34
CA THR A 305 4.84 5.16 8.18
C THR A 305 5.88 5.96 7.39
N GLU A 306 6.89 5.28 6.86
CA GLU A 306 7.85 5.89 5.94
C GLU A 306 7.21 6.06 4.54
N ILE A 307 7.62 7.11 3.84
CA ILE A 307 7.13 7.43 2.49
C ILE A 307 8.29 7.30 1.50
N ALA A 308 8.05 6.56 0.42
CA ALA A 308 8.88 6.56 -0.77
C ALA A 308 8.25 7.48 -1.83
N ASN A 309 9.07 8.13 -2.66
CA ASN A 309 8.59 9.00 -3.75
C ASN A 309 8.66 8.33 -5.13
N MET A 310 9.02 7.05 -5.18
CA MET A 310 9.25 6.32 -6.41
C MET A 310 9.09 4.82 -6.21
N ARG A 311 8.42 4.14 -7.15
CA ARG A 311 8.28 2.68 -7.15
C ARG A 311 8.04 2.15 -8.56
N ASP A 312 8.32 0.87 -8.76
CA ASP A 312 7.95 0.14 -9.99
C ASP A 312 6.70 -0.73 -9.73
N ILE A 313 5.75 -0.69 -10.67
CA ILE A 313 4.58 -1.59 -10.71
C ILE A 313 4.51 -2.22 -12.09
N ALA A 314 4.49 -3.55 -12.18
CA ALA A 314 4.57 -4.28 -13.45
C ALA A 314 5.76 -3.82 -14.34
N GLY A 315 6.85 -3.41 -13.67
CA GLY A 315 8.06 -2.82 -14.23
C GLY A 315 7.89 -1.44 -14.89
N LEU A 316 6.75 -0.78 -14.65
CA LEU A 316 6.52 0.62 -15.01
C LEU A 316 6.84 1.53 -13.83
N ARG A 317 7.62 2.57 -14.09
CA ARG A 317 8.08 3.51 -13.07
C ARG A 317 6.99 4.53 -12.73
N ILE A 318 6.67 4.64 -11.45
CA ILE A 318 5.73 5.63 -10.88
C ILE A 318 6.50 6.53 -9.92
N ARG A 319 6.32 7.84 -10.05
CA ARG A 319 6.93 8.85 -9.18
C ARG A 319 5.84 9.63 -8.46
N LEU A 320 5.44 9.12 -7.30
CA LEU A 320 4.44 9.71 -6.41
C LEU A 320 4.79 9.34 -4.96
N PRO A 321 4.36 10.13 -3.97
CA PRO A 321 4.47 9.74 -2.57
C PRO A 321 3.59 8.51 -2.30
N LEU A 322 4.20 7.46 -1.75
CA LEU A 322 3.58 6.19 -1.40
C LEU A 322 4.17 5.64 -0.12
N VAL A 323 3.34 4.97 0.69
CA VAL A 323 3.81 4.23 1.86
C VAL A 323 4.83 3.20 1.40
N ASP A 324 5.97 3.21 2.06
CA ASP A 324 7.14 2.43 1.69
C ASP A 324 6.97 0.96 2.08
N ILE A 325 6.26 0.25 1.21
CA ILE A 325 5.91 -1.16 1.37
C ILE A 325 6.74 -2.00 0.43
N HIS A 326 7.27 -3.10 0.93
CA HIS A 326 7.90 -4.12 0.12
C HIS A 326 7.02 -5.37 0.10
N THR A 327 6.72 -5.84 -1.11
CA THR A 327 5.85 -6.99 -1.33
C THR A 327 6.69 -8.18 -1.81
N VAL A 328 6.49 -9.34 -1.20
CA VAL A 328 7.13 -10.60 -1.60
C VAL A 328 6.09 -11.66 -1.92
N GLY A 329 6.35 -12.50 -2.92
CA GLY A 329 5.51 -13.64 -3.31
C GLY A 329 5.57 -14.80 -2.31
N ALA A 330 5.24 -14.52 -1.05
CA ALA A 330 5.19 -15.47 0.05
C ALA A 330 3.82 -15.33 0.74
N GLY A 331 2.95 -16.32 0.59
CA GLY A 331 1.62 -16.33 1.20
C GLY A 331 1.18 -17.76 1.50
N GLY A 332 0.00 -17.93 2.09
CA GLY A 332 -0.52 -19.26 2.44
C GLY A 332 -0.64 -20.21 1.23
N GLY A 333 -0.96 -19.66 0.05
CA GLY A 333 -1.05 -20.40 -1.21
C GLY A 333 0.26 -20.52 -1.98
N SER A 334 1.40 -20.01 -1.48
CA SER A 334 2.68 -20.16 -2.17
C SER A 334 3.00 -21.64 -2.35
N ILE A 335 3.29 -22.02 -3.60
CA ILE A 335 3.49 -23.41 -3.99
C ILE A 335 4.91 -23.83 -3.64
N ALA A 336 5.04 -24.96 -2.96
CA ALA A 336 6.30 -25.66 -2.81
C ALA A 336 6.58 -26.50 -4.06
N TYR A 337 7.81 -26.51 -4.55
CA TYR A 337 8.24 -27.34 -5.68
C TYR A 337 9.73 -27.68 -5.58
N LEU A 338 10.16 -28.67 -6.38
CA LEU A 338 11.58 -28.98 -6.55
C LEU A 338 12.11 -28.22 -7.77
N GLY A 339 13.14 -27.41 -7.56
CA GLY A 339 13.83 -26.73 -8.64
C GLY A 339 14.62 -27.69 -9.51
N ALA A 340 15.07 -27.23 -10.69
CA ALA A 340 15.96 -27.99 -11.56
C ALA A 340 17.31 -28.34 -10.90
N ASP A 341 17.68 -27.60 -9.85
CA ASP A 341 18.84 -27.83 -8.98
C ASP A 341 18.59 -28.94 -7.92
N GLY A 342 17.40 -29.53 -7.88
CA GLY A 342 17.02 -30.56 -6.90
C GLY A 342 16.68 -30.00 -5.52
N LEU A 343 16.71 -28.68 -5.33
CA LEU A 343 16.41 -28.03 -4.06
C LEU A 343 14.92 -27.71 -3.95
N MET A 344 14.36 -27.86 -2.75
CA MET A 344 13.00 -27.41 -2.45
C MET A 344 12.95 -25.88 -2.45
N LYS A 345 11.96 -25.32 -3.15
CA LYS A 345 11.66 -23.88 -3.22
C LYS A 345 10.19 -23.67 -2.87
N VAL A 346 9.86 -22.48 -2.39
CA VAL A 346 8.49 -22.07 -2.08
C VAL A 346 8.24 -20.70 -2.69
N GLY A 347 7.24 -20.62 -3.57
CA GLY A 347 6.96 -19.41 -4.35
C GLY A 347 7.99 -19.16 -5.47
N PRO A 348 7.81 -18.08 -6.26
CA PRO A 348 6.79 -17.03 -6.11
C PRO A 348 5.40 -17.44 -6.62
N GLN A 349 5.27 -18.59 -7.30
CA GLN A 349 3.98 -19.07 -7.78
C GLN A 349 3.03 -19.34 -6.60
N SER A 350 1.75 -18.99 -6.78
CA SER A 350 0.69 -19.20 -5.81
C SER A 350 -0.44 -20.04 -6.42
N ALA A 351 -1.07 -20.87 -5.60
CA ALA A 351 -2.26 -21.62 -5.95
C ALA A 351 -3.54 -20.76 -5.99
N GLY A 352 -3.46 -19.49 -5.55
CA GLY A 352 -4.58 -18.56 -5.49
C GLY A 352 -5.72 -19.05 -4.58
N ALA A 353 -6.94 -18.62 -4.87
CA ALA A 353 -8.15 -19.07 -4.15
C ALA A 353 -8.81 -20.30 -4.82
N VAL A 354 -8.68 -20.42 -6.14
CA VAL A 354 -9.14 -21.55 -6.97
C VAL A 354 -8.06 -21.81 -8.04
N PRO A 355 -7.50 -23.03 -8.13
CA PRO A 355 -7.88 -24.25 -7.42
C PRO A 355 -7.50 -24.26 -5.92
N GLY A 356 -6.64 -23.31 -5.50
CA GLY A 356 -6.27 -23.09 -4.10
C GLY A 356 -5.35 -24.16 -3.50
N PRO A 357 -4.96 -24.01 -2.22
CA PRO A 357 -4.35 -25.08 -1.43
C PRO A 357 -5.11 -26.40 -1.52
N ALA A 358 -4.40 -27.54 -1.49
CA ALA A 358 -5.04 -28.85 -1.60
C ALA A 358 -6.03 -29.10 -0.44
N CYS A 359 -5.66 -28.63 0.76
CA CYS A 359 -6.48 -28.69 1.96
C CYS A 359 -7.80 -27.91 1.86
N TYR A 360 -7.96 -26.99 0.90
CA TYR A 360 -9.21 -26.24 0.72
C TYR A 360 -10.28 -27.03 -0.04
N ASN A 361 -9.92 -28.20 -0.60
CA ASN A 361 -10.84 -29.09 -1.30
C ASN A 361 -11.58 -28.42 -2.49
N LYS A 362 -10.89 -27.54 -3.23
CA LYS A 362 -11.42 -26.83 -4.43
C LYS A 362 -10.75 -27.26 -5.74
N GLY A 363 -10.09 -28.41 -5.76
CA GLY A 363 -9.38 -28.96 -6.92
C GLY A 363 -7.86 -28.74 -6.90
N GLY A 364 -7.32 -28.06 -5.89
CA GLY A 364 -5.87 -27.94 -5.70
C GLY A 364 -5.20 -29.27 -5.39
N GLU A 365 -4.00 -29.49 -5.93
CA GLU A 365 -3.23 -30.71 -5.69
C GLU A 365 -1.74 -30.48 -5.41
N LEU A 366 -1.26 -29.25 -5.65
CA LEU A 366 0.14 -28.90 -5.41
C LEU A 366 0.31 -28.53 -3.93
N PRO A 367 1.44 -28.90 -3.29
CA PRO A 367 1.68 -28.56 -1.90
C PRO A 367 1.87 -27.06 -1.72
N THR A 368 1.21 -26.50 -0.72
CA THR A 368 1.30 -25.07 -0.38
C THR A 368 1.73 -24.84 1.08
N VAL A 369 1.99 -23.60 1.44
CA VAL A 369 2.26 -23.18 2.84
C VAL A 369 1.07 -23.47 3.75
N SER A 370 -0.17 -23.31 3.27
CA SER A 370 -1.38 -23.67 4.00
C SER A 370 -1.48 -25.18 4.23
N ASP A 371 -1.13 -26.01 3.25
CA ASP A 371 -1.07 -27.46 3.42
C ASP A 371 -0.04 -27.85 4.49
N ALA A 372 1.13 -27.21 4.49
CA ALA A 372 2.14 -27.42 5.53
C ALA A 372 1.62 -27.06 6.92
N ASN A 373 0.96 -25.90 7.09
CA ASN A 373 0.40 -25.51 8.38
C ASN A 373 -0.74 -26.43 8.85
N VAL A 374 -1.53 -27.03 7.94
CA VAL A 374 -2.52 -28.06 8.29
C VAL A 374 -1.82 -29.33 8.79
N VAL A 375 -0.80 -29.81 8.08
CA VAL A 375 -0.03 -31.01 8.47
C VAL A 375 0.69 -30.83 9.81
N LEU A 376 1.15 -29.62 10.10
CA LEU A 376 1.79 -29.28 11.38
C LEU A 376 0.80 -29.09 12.53
N GLY A 377 -0.51 -29.19 12.28
CA GLY A 377 -1.55 -28.95 13.29
C GLY A 377 -1.65 -27.48 13.72
N ARG A 378 -1.12 -26.52 12.96
CA ARG A 378 -1.12 -25.09 13.32
C ARG A 378 -2.44 -24.39 12.98
N LEU A 379 -3.20 -24.92 12.02
CA LEU A 379 -4.49 -24.37 11.60
C LEU A 379 -5.66 -25.14 12.24
N PRO A 380 -6.79 -24.47 12.52
CA PRO A 380 -8.00 -25.12 12.98
C PRO A 380 -8.67 -25.94 11.87
N LYS A 381 -9.61 -26.82 12.24
CA LYS A 381 -10.37 -27.64 11.28
C LYS A 381 -11.21 -26.82 10.29
N THR A 382 -11.69 -25.66 10.73
CA THR A 382 -12.55 -24.77 9.94
C THR A 382 -12.01 -23.35 9.99
N LEU A 383 -11.87 -22.71 8.83
CA LEU A 383 -11.48 -21.30 8.70
C LEU A 383 -12.69 -20.37 8.57
N ALA A 384 -12.42 -19.07 8.49
CA ALA A 384 -13.39 -18.02 8.16
C ALA A 384 -14.30 -18.42 6.98
N GLY A 385 -15.59 -18.06 7.04
CA GLY A 385 -16.55 -18.36 5.97
C GLY A 385 -16.98 -19.83 5.87
N GLY A 386 -16.66 -20.66 6.88
CA GLY A 386 -17.13 -22.05 6.95
C GLY A 386 -16.30 -23.05 6.14
N LEU A 387 -15.12 -22.66 5.67
CA LEU A 387 -14.23 -23.53 4.90
C LEU A 387 -13.62 -24.62 5.79
N THR A 388 -14.03 -25.86 5.59
CA THR A 388 -13.47 -27.03 6.30
C THR A 388 -12.21 -27.51 5.60
N LEU A 389 -11.11 -27.64 6.35
CA LEU A 389 -9.82 -28.07 5.83
C LEU A 389 -9.69 -29.59 5.79
N ASP A 390 -9.18 -30.12 4.67
CA ASP A 390 -8.93 -31.54 4.47
C ASP A 390 -7.46 -31.88 4.75
N HIS A 391 -7.22 -32.45 5.93
CA HIS A 391 -5.89 -32.89 6.36
C HIS A 391 -5.32 -34.00 5.46
N GLY A 392 -6.16 -34.92 4.97
CA GLY A 392 -5.71 -36.02 4.12
C GLY A 392 -5.16 -35.52 2.77
N LYS A 393 -5.83 -34.53 2.18
CA LYS A 393 -5.36 -33.87 0.95
C LYS A 393 -4.07 -33.07 1.17
N ALA A 394 -3.92 -32.40 2.31
CA ALA A 394 -2.69 -31.71 2.67
C ALA A 394 -1.50 -32.68 2.73
N VAL A 395 -1.67 -33.82 3.42
CA VAL A 395 -0.64 -34.88 3.50
C VAL A 395 -0.31 -35.44 2.12
N ALA A 396 -1.32 -35.72 1.29
CA ALA A 396 -1.12 -36.26 -0.05
C ALA A 396 -0.36 -35.27 -0.97
N ALA A 397 -0.63 -33.97 -0.86
CA ALA A 397 0.08 -32.94 -1.61
C ALA A 397 1.55 -32.83 -1.17
N ILE A 398 1.83 -32.77 0.14
CA ILE A 398 3.20 -32.71 0.67
C ILE A 398 4.00 -33.97 0.32
N ALA A 399 3.35 -35.13 0.27
CA ALA A 399 4.00 -36.39 -0.12
C ALA A 399 4.61 -36.35 -1.52
N ARG A 400 4.12 -35.48 -2.43
CA ARG A 400 4.67 -35.29 -3.77
C ARG A 400 6.10 -34.73 -3.76
N ILE A 401 6.47 -33.98 -2.72
CA ILE A 401 7.82 -33.41 -2.54
C ILE A 401 8.63 -34.22 -1.52
N ALA A 402 7.98 -34.71 -0.46
CA ALA A 402 8.66 -35.49 0.57
C ALA A 402 9.30 -36.77 0.02
N LYS A 403 8.59 -37.49 -0.87
CA LYS A 403 9.06 -38.75 -1.46
C LYS A 403 10.37 -38.59 -2.26
N PRO A 404 10.48 -37.67 -3.25
CA PRO A 404 11.75 -37.46 -3.95
C PRO A 404 12.91 -37.00 -3.06
N LEU A 405 12.63 -36.27 -1.98
CA LEU A 405 13.66 -35.79 -1.05
C LEU A 405 14.09 -36.83 -0.02
N GLY A 406 13.35 -37.96 0.10
CA GLY A 406 13.60 -38.95 1.14
C GLY A 406 13.32 -38.44 2.56
N LEU A 407 12.46 -37.43 2.71
CA LEU A 407 12.10 -36.82 3.99
C LEU A 407 10.73 -37.31 4.48
N SER A 408 10.49 -37.21 5.79
CA SER A 408 9.15 -37.42 6.33
C SER A 408 8.20 -36.29 5.91
N ILE A 409 6.88 -36.54 6.00
CA ILE A 409 5.86 -35.54 5.71
C ILE A 409 6.02 -34.32 6.65
N THR A 410 6.21 -34.56 7.95
CA THR A 410 6.41 -33.51 8.95
C THR A 410 7.68 -32.70 8.70
N GLN A 411 8.81 -33.36 8.41
CA GLN A 411 10.07 -32.68 8.06
C GLN A 411 9.89 -31.79 6.83
N THR A 412 9.20 -32.30 5.81
CA THR A 412 8.91 -31.53 4.59
C THR A 412 8.03 -30.32 4.89
N ALA A 413 6.98 -30.48 5.70
CA ALA A 413 6.10 -29.39 6.11
C ALA A 413 6.83 -28.30 6.92
N LEU A 414 7.69 -28.68 7.87
CA LEU A 414 8.56 -27.75 8.59
C LEU A 414 9.53 -27.03 7.64
N GLY A 415 10.09 -27.74 6.66
CA GLY A 415 10.94 -27.15 5.63
C GLY A 415 10.21 -26.12 4.76
N ILE A 416 8.97 -26.39 4.35
CA ILE A 416 8.12 -25.42 3.63
C ILE A 416 7.90 -24.16 4.48
N ALA A 417 7.56 -24.32 5.76
CA ALA A 417 7.41 -23.21 6.69
C ALA A 417 8.73 -22.42 6.89
N GLY A 418 9.87 -23.11 6.99
CA GLY A 418 11.18 -22.48 7.12
C GLY A 418 11.59 -21.66 5.88
N ILE A 419 11.34 -22.17 4.68
CA ILE A 419 11.65 -21.46 3.42
C ILE A 419 10.78 -20.21 3.28
N VAL A 420 9.47 -20.30 3.54
CA VAL A 420 8.59 -19.12 3.46
C VAL A 420 8.99 -18.07 4.51
N THR A 421 9.35 -18.48 5.73
CA THR A 421 9.91 -17.60 6.76
C THR A 421 11.18 -16.90 6.26
N SER A 422 12.12 -17.63 5.64
CA SER A 422 13.35 -17.04 5.09
C SER A 422 13.06 -15.99 4.01
N ASN A 423 12.09 -16.24 3.14
CA ASN A 423 11.65 -15.27 2.12
C ASN A 423 11.09 -13.99 2.76
N MET A 424 10.24 -14.12 3.79
CA MET A 424 9.70 -12.98 4.54
C MET A 424 10.80 -12.23 5.32
N THR A 425 11.76 -12.93 5.92
CA THR A 425 12.92 -12.31 6.58
C THR A 425 13.74 -11.48 5.59
N ARG A 426 13.97 -11.95 4.36
CA ARG A 426 14.64 -11.17 3.31
C ARG A 426 13.87 -9.91 2.93
N ALA A 427 12.54 -10.01 2.80
CA ALA A 427 11.68 -8.87 2.53
C ALA A 427 11.81 -7.79 3.63
N ILE A 428 11.80 -8.20 4.91
CA ILE A 428 11.97 -7.26 6.02
C ILE A 428 13.36 -6.59 5.99
N ARG A 429 14.43 -7.33 5.65
CA ARG A 429 15.78 -6.75 5.53
C ARG A 429 15.85 -5.62 4.48
N ALA A 430 15.09 -5.72 3.39
CA ALA A 430 15.03 -4.70 2.35
C ALA A 430 14.38 -3.38 2.83
N VAL A 431 13.40 -3.45 3.74
CA VAL A 431 12.75 -2.24 4.32
C VAL A 431 13.42 -1.76 5.61
N SER A 432 14.40 -2.50 6.13
CA SER A 432 15.08 -2.18 7.40
C SER A 432 16.59 -1.99 7.22
N ILE A 433 17.35 -3.09 7.19
CA ILE A 433 18.83 -3.09 7.18
C ILE A 433 19.38 -2.35 5.98
N GLU A 434 18.83 -2.57 4.78
CA GLU A 434 19.27 -1.91 3.55
C GLU A 434 19.02 -0.39 3.58
N LYS A 435 18.18 0.08 4.51
CA LYS A 435 17.87 1.49 4.77
C LYS A 435 18.52 2.04 6.06
N GLY A 436 19.43 1.26 6.67
CA GLY A 436 20.16 1.66 7.87
C GLY A 436 19.38 1.50 9.17
N HIS A 437 18.35 0.64 9.21
CA HIS A 437 17.56 0.36 10.40
C HIS A 437 17.85 -1.04 10.96
N ASP A 438 18.11 -1.12 12.27
CA ASP A 438 18.30 -2.38 12.99
C ASP A 438 16.94 -2.95 13.45
N PRO A 439 16.48 -4.09 12.91
CA PRO A 439 15.19 -4.69 13.26
C PRO A 439 15.02 -4.99 14.75
N ARG A 440 16.11 -5.21 15.49
CA ARG A 440 16.07 -5.58 16.92
C ARG A 440 15.47 -4.49 17.81
N HIS A 441 15.42 -3.25 17.32
CA HIS A 441 14.79 -2.12 18.02
C HIS A 441 13.29 -1.96 17.71
N PHE A 442 12.70 -2.91 17.00
CA PHE A 442 11.30 -2.88 16.57
C PHE A 442 10.53 -4.06 17.15
N THR A 443 9.22 -3.90 17.23
CA THR A 443 8.27 -4.98 17.50
C THR A 443 7.71 -5.49 16.16
N LEU A 444 7.61 -6.81 15.97
CA LEU A 444 6.96 -7.35 14.78
C LEU A 444 5.44 -7.32 14.96
N MET A 445 4.69 -6.79 14.00
CA MET A 445 3.22 -6.83 14.00
C MET A 445 2.71 -7.67 12.84
N PRO A 446 2.40 -8.96 13.05
CA PRO A 446 1.75 -9.77 12.04
C PRO A 446 0.28 -9.39 11.91
N PHE A 447 -0.17 -9.28 10.66
CA PHE A 447 -1.58 -9.20 10.33
C PHE A 447 -1.87 -9.91 9.01
N GLY A 448 -3.11 -9.80 8.54
CA GLY A 448 -3.65 -10.72 7.55
C GLY A 448 -3.96 -12.09 8.18
N GLY A 449 -4.56 -12.97 7.39
CA GLY A 449 -5.05 -14.26 7.90
C GLY A 449 -3.96 -15.25 8.29
N ALA A 450 -2.76 -15.13 7.70
CA ALA A 450 -1.66 -16.07 7.89
C ALA A 450 -0.44 -15.51 8.63
N GLY A 451 -0.39 -14.20 8.92
CA GLY A 451 0.79 -13.57 9.53
C GLY A 451 1.16 -14.19 10.89
N GLY A 452 0.16 -14.44 11.74
CA GLY A 452 0.34 -15.00 13.08
C GLY A 452 0.88 -16.44 13.11
N LEU A 453 0.83 -17.17 11.99
CA LEU A 453 1.35 -18.55 11.89
C LEU A 453 2.88 -18.62 11.80
N HIS A 454 3.50 -17.53 11.31
CA HIS A 454 4.93 -17.47 11.00
C HIS A 454 5.65 -16.35 11.78
N ALA A 455 4.93 -15.52 12.52
CA ALA A 455 5.44 -14.32 13.15
C ALA A 455 6.62 -14.58 14.10
N THR A 456 6.53 -15.58 14.96
CA THR A 456 7.59 -15.89 15.95
C THR A 456 8.86 -16.40 15.29
N ASP A 457 8.72 -17.25 14.26
CA ASP A 457 9.85 -17.73 13.45
C ASP A 457 10.54 -16.58 12.70
N VAL A 458 9.77 -15.66 12.11
CA VAL A 458 10.28 -14.45 11.44
C VAL A 458 10.98 -13.52 12.43
N ALA A 459 10.37 -13.26 13.58
CA ALA A 459 10.93 -12.39 14.62
C ALA A 459 12.28 -12.91 15.12
N ARG A 460 12.37 -14.22 15.41
CA ARG A 460 13.62 -14.89 15.83
C ARG A 460 14.71 -14.79 14.77
N ALA A 461 14.38 -15.02 13.51
CA ALA A 461 15.34 -14.91 12.40
C ALA A 461 15.91 -13.48 12.22
N LEU A 462 15.22 -12.47 12.73
CA LEU A 462 15.63 -11.07 12.72
C LEU A 462 16.20 -10.57 14.06
N GLY A 463 16.16 -11.39 15.11
CA GLY A 463 16.53 -10.99 16.47
C GLY A 463 15.54 -10.03 17.14
N ILE A 464 14.30 -9.95 16.65
CA ILE A 464 13.22 -9.21 17.28
C ILE A 464 12.75 -9.98 18.52
N SER A 465 12.68 -9.32 19.67
CA SER A 465 12.31 -9.95 20.95
C SER A 465 10.81 -9.90 21.27
N ARG A 466 10.03 -9.12 20.51
CA ARG A 466 8.60 -8.92 20.78
C ARG A 466 7.76 -8.97 19.52
N VAL A 467 6.60 -9.62 19.62
CA VAL A 467 5.55 -9.62 18.60
C VAL A 467 4.27 -9.03 19.20
N ILE A 468 3.58 -8.18 18.45
CA ILE A 468 2.24 -7.67 18.79
C ILE A 468 1.24 -8.15 17.74
N VAL A 469 0.27 -8.96 18.13
CA VAL A 469 -0.83 -9.35 17.23
C VAL A 469 -2.04 -8.45 17.53
N PRO A 470 -2.53 -7.66 16.57
CA PRO A 470 -3.67 -6.78 16.80
C PRO A 470 -4.95 -7.58 17.11
N ASN A 471 -5.96 -6.93 17.70
CA ASN A 471 -7.20 -7.62 18.09
C ASN A 471 -7.93 -8.31 16.93
N ALA A 472 -7.91 -7.72 15.72
CA ALA A 472 -8.52 -8.27 14.51
C ALA A 472 -7.53 -8.22 13.31
N PRO A 473 -6.53 -9.12 13.25
CA PRO A 473 -5.45 -9.03 12.27
C PRO A 473 -5.92 -9.19 10.82
N GLY A 474 -6.94 -10.00 10.56
CA GLY A 474 -7.45 -10.24 9.22
C GLY A 474 -8.39 -9.15 8.69
N ILE A 475 -8.68 -8.12 9.49
CA ILE A 475 -9.53 -6.96 9.14
C ILE A 475 -8.76 -5.63 9.29
N LEU A 476 -7.49 -5.67 9.70
CA LEU A 476 -6.69 -4.49 10.04
C LEU A 476 -6.63 -3.44 8.90
N CYS A 477 -6.64 -3.87 7.64
CA CYS A 477 -6.68 -2.95 6.49
C CYS A 477 -7.96 -2.10 6.50
N ALA A 478 -9.12 -2.72 6.73
CA ALA A 478 -10.39 -2.02 6.82
C ALA A 478 -10.45 -1.07 8.03
N ASP A 479 -9.87 -1.45 9.17
CA ASP A 479 -9.70 -0.54 10.31
C ASP A 479 -8.77 0.63 9.98
N GLY A 480 -7.67 0.37 9.27
CA GLY A 480 -6.77 1.40 8.79
C GLY A 480 -7.47 2.45 7.92
N LEU A 481 -8.46 2.05 7.11
CA LEU A 481 -9.28 2.99 6.34
C LEU A 481 -10.11 3.94 7.23
N ILE A 482 -10.63 3.45 8.37
CA ILE A 482 -11.37 4.26 9.34
C ILE A 482 -10.44 5.23 10.08
N GLU A 483 -9.25 4.76 10.42
CA GLU A 483 -8.19 5.53 11.09
C GLU A 483 -7.55 6.58 10.18
N SER A 484 -7.84 6.53 8.88
CA SER A 484 -7.20 7.40 7.90
C SER A 484 -7.80 8.80 7.88
N ASP A 485 -6.89 9.77 7.91
CA ASP A 485 -7.17 11.18 7.69
C ASP A 485 -7.39 11.47 6.21
N LEU A 486 -8.09 12.57 5.91
CA LEU A 486 -8.09 13.13 4.58
C LEU A 486 -6.77 13.88 4.37
N GLN A 487 -6.08 13.63 3.27
CA GLN A 487 -4.78 14.27 3.03
C GLN A 487 -4.54 14.59 1.56
N GLU A 488 -3.71 15.59 1.30
CA GLU A 488 -3.24 15.94 -0.04
C GLU A 488 -1.75 16.24 0.00
N ASN A 489 -1.06 15.82 -1.06
CA ASN A 489 0.39 16.04 -1.21
C ASN A 489 0.61 17.00 -2.37
N PHE A 490 1.32 18.08 -2.07
CA PHE A 490 1.73 19.11 -3.01
C PHE A 490 3.24 19.08 -3.16
N VAL A 491 3.70 19.44 -4.35
CA VAL A 491 5.12 19.57 -4.65
C VAL A 491 5.34 20.74 -5.60
N ALA A 492 6.38 21.50 -5.34
CA ALA A 492 6.90 22.51 -6.24
C ALA A 492 8.37 22.17 -6.53
N THR A 493 8.73 22.14 -7.81
CA THR A 493 10.15 22.09 -8.18
C THR A 493 10.80 23.43 -7.82
N CYS A 494 11.93 23.38 -7.13
CA CYS A 494 12.69 24.56 -6.70
C CYS A 494 14.17 24.19 -6.80
N ARG A 495 14.85 24.65 -7.86
CA ARG A 495 16.23 24.28 -8.14
C ARG A 495 17.18 25.40 -7.71
N ALA A 496 17.41 25.48 -6.40
CA ALA A 496 18.17 26.56 -5.78
C ALA A 496 19.41 26.01 -5.08
N GLN A 497 20.60 26.54 -5.41
CA GLN A 497 21.77 26.27 -4.57
C GLN A 497 21.54 26.94 -3.20
N LEU A 498 21.76 26.20 -2.12
CA LEU A 498 21.46 26.68 -0.78
C LEU A 498 22.54 27.68 -0.31
N GLY A 499 22.37 28.93 -0.71
CA GLY A 499 23.17 30.09 -0.29
C GLY A 499 22.49 30.88 0.84
N ASN A 500 22.98 32.09 1.10
CA ASN A 500 22.40 32.99 2.11
C ASN A 500 20.99 33.47 1.73
N ASP A 501 20.65 33.43 0.44
CA ASP A 501 19.33 33.79 -0.08
C ASP A 501 18.46 32.54 -0.20
N LEU A 502 17.34 32.52 0.53
CA LEU A 502 16.36 31.43 0.53
C LEU A 502 15.03 31.83 -0.13
N SER A 503 14.98 33.00 -0.78
CA SER A 503 13.74 33.59 -1.31
C SER A 503 12.98 32.67 -2.25
N GLU A 504 13.66 31.91 -3.12
CA GLU A 504 13.00 30.94 -4.01
C GLU A 504 12.31 29.81 -3.23
N VAL A 505 12.94 29.32 -2.16
CA VAL A 505 12.40 28.26 -1.30
C VAL A 505 11.21 28.78 -0.50
N GLU A 506 11.30 30.01 0.01
CA GLU A 506 10.21 30.69 0.71
C GLU A 506 9.00 30.89 -0.20
N HIS A 507 9.23 31.34 -1.45
CA HIS A 507 8.16 31.53 -2.43
C HIS A 507 7.48 30.21 -2.81
N ALA A 508 8.27 29.16 -3.01
CA ALA A 508 7.74 27.82 -3.28
C ALA A 508 6.91 27.29 -2.10
N LEU A 509 7.39 27.44 -0.86
CA LEU A 509 6.65 27.03 0.33
C LEU A 509 5.34 27.81 0.49
N ALA A 510 5.36 29.14 0.32
CA ALA A 510 4.18 29.99 0.40
C ALA A 510 3.14 29.62 -0.66
N SER A 511 3.59 29.34 -1.90
CA SER A 511 2.70 28.89 -2.98
C SER A 511 2.01 27.56 -2.63
N LEU A 512 2.75 26.60 -2.07
CA LEU A 512 2.18 25.32 -1.64
C LEU A 512 1.19 25.48 -0.48
N CYS A 513 1.48 26.35 0.49
CA CYS A 513 0.56 26.66 1.58
C CYS A 513 -0.76 27.23 1.04
N ALA A 514 -0.71 28.18 0.10
CA ALA A 514 -1.92 28.73 -0.53
C ALA A 514 -2.73 27.65 -1.29
N GLN A 515 -2.05 26.72 -1.98
CA GLN A 515 -2.72 25.59 -2.63
C GLN A 515 -3.38 24.64 -1.62
N ALA A 516 -2.72 24.37 -0.49
CA ALA A 516 -3.27 23.55 0.59
C ALA A 516 -4.50 24.21 1.22
N GLU A 517 -4.46 25.52 1.47
CA GLU A 517 -5.61 26.28 2.00
C GLU A 517 -6.81 26.22 1.03
N ALA A 518 -6.58 26.43 -0.27
CA ALA A 518 -7.62 26.30 -1.27
C ALA A 518 -8.22 24.89 -1.32
N TRP A 519 -7.37 23.86 -1.19
CA TRP A 519 -7.82 22.47 -1.12
C TRP A 519 -8.69 22.18 0.12
N VAL A 520 -8.29 22.69 1.29
CA VAL A 520 -9.08 22.53 2.53
C VAL A 520 -10.50 23.10 2.36
N VAL A 521 -10.62 24.30 1.77
CA VAL A 521 -11.92 24.94 1.52
C VAL A 521 -12.80 24.09 0.58
N THR A 522 -12.20 23.37 -0.37
CA THR A 522 -12.97 22.53 -1.31
C THR A 522 -13.45 21.22 -0.72
N GLU A 523 -12.78 20.68 0.30
CA GLU A 523 -13.06 19.34 0.82
C GLU A 523 -13.92 19.35 2.10
N THR A 524 -13.97 20.47 2.83
CA THR A 524 -14.75 20.57 4.08
C THR A 524 -15.45 21.92 4.22
N ASP A 525 -16.72 21.88 4.62
CA ASP A 525 -17.50 23.05 5.00
C ASP A 525 -17.15 23.54 6.42
N GLU A 526 -16.51 22.68 7.21
CA GLU A 526 -16.04 22.97 8.57
C GLU A 526 -14.59 23.46 8.50
N PHE A 527 -14.31 24.61 9.12
CA PHE A 527 -12.97 25.14 9.33
C PHE A 527 -12.20 24.29 10.35
N HIS A 528 -11.87 23.05 9.96
CA HIS A 528 -10.89 22.27 10.69
C HIS A 528 -9.50 22.84 10.38
N ALA A 529 -8.69 23.03 11.42
CA ALA A 529 -7.31 23.38 11.23
C ALA A 529 -6.55 22.20 10.61
N ALA A 530 -6.29 22.27 9.31
CA ALA A 530 -5.43 21.31 8.64
C ALA A 530 -4.02 21.39 9.23
N GLN A 531 -3.41 20.22 9.48
CA GLN A 531 -1.99 20.15 9.80
C GLN A 531 -1.21 20.18 8.48
N MET A 532 -0.30 21.15 8.36
CA MET A 532 0.60 21.25 7.22
C MET A 532 2.00 20.76 7.60
N ILE A 533 2.55 19.85 6.80
CA ILE A 533 3.85 19.21 7.03
C ILE A 533 4.71 19.49 5.80
N ALA A 534 5.79 20.25 5.97
CA ALA A 534 6.69 20.57 4.87
C ALA A 534 7.99 19.76 4.93
N SER A 535 8.54 19.46 3.75
CA SER A 535 9.87 18.88 3.60
C SER A 535 10.57 19.43 2.38
N ILE A 536 11.90 19.51 2.43
CA ILE A 536 12.75 19.99 1.34
C ILE A 536 13.58 18.82 0.82
N ASP A 537 13.47 18.54 -0.47
CA ASP A 537 14.35 17.57 -1.13
C ASP A 537 15.70 18.24 -1.39
N MET A 538 16.74 17.81 -0.68
CA MET A 538 18.08 18.41 -0.73
C MET A 538 19.13 17.40 -1.21
N ARG A 539 20.18 17.86 -1.87
CA ARG A 539 21.32 17.03 -2.31
C ARG A 539 22.61 17.83 -2.39
N TYR A 540 23.76 17.17 -2.49
CA TYR A 540 24.98 17.84 -2.91
C TYR A 540 24.90 18.25 -4.38
N VAL A 541 25.50 19.39 -4.74
CA VAL A 541 25.54 19.82 -6.14
C VAL A 541 26.25 18.76 -6.99
N GLY A 542 25.61 18.36 -8.09
CA GLY A 542 26.10 17.30 -8.98
C GLY A 542 25.74 15.88 -8.55
N GLN A 543 25.10 15.69 -7.39
CA GLN A 543 24.53 14.42 -6.97
C GLN A 543 23.24 14.11 -7.75
N ASN A 544 22.99 12.84 -8.05
CA ASN A 544 21.83 12.41 -8.85
C ASN A 544 20.59 12.00 -8.02
N TYR A 545 20.62 12.15 -6.70
CA TYR A 545 19.55 11.71 -5.81
C TYR A 545 19.39 12.68 -4.65
N GLU A 546 18.14 12.83 -4.22
CA GLU A 546 17.72 13.79 -3.21
C GLU A 546 17.37 13.08 -1.89
N LEU A 547 17.58 13.77 -0.77
CA LEU A 547 17.16 13.34 0.56
C LEU A 547 16.10 14.30 1.10
N PRO A 548 14.95 13.81 1.58
CA PRO A 548 13.93 14.66 2.17
C PRO A 548 14.36 15.14 3.57
N VAL A 549 14.36 16.45 3.77
CA VAL A 549 14.64 17.12 5.05
C VAL A 549 13.35 17.73 5.57
N LEU A 550 12.85 17.19 6.68
CA LEU A 550 11.61 17.65 7.31
C LEU A 550 11.81 19.04 7.94
N ILE A 551 10.87 19.95 7.68
CA ILE A 551 10.78 21.25 8.33
C ILE A 551 9.91 21.11 9.59
N ASN A 552 10.24 21.84 10.66
CA ASN A 552 9.66 21.68 12.00
C ASN A 552 8.12 21.67 12.01
N TYR A 553 7.54 20.76 12.81
CA TYR A 553 6.11 20.43 12.92
C TYR A 553 5.35 21.30 13.94
N SER A 554 6.01 22.25 14.60
CA SER A 554 5.45 22.91 15.80
C SER A 554 4.41 24.00 15.52
N SER A 555 4.12 24.32 14.26
CA SER A 555 3.16 25.35 13.86
C SER A 555 2.17 24.80 12.83
N GLN A 556 0.93 25.31 12.85
CA GLN A 556 -0.11 24.98 11.85
C GLN A 556 0.35 25.29 10.43
N VAL A 557 1.13 26.37 10.27
CA VAL A 557 1.78 26.76 9.01
C VAL A 557 3.28 26.50 9.15
N PRO A 558 3.92 25.75 8.23
CA PRO A 558 5.35 25.48 8.29
C PRO A 558 6.17 26.76 8.14
N VAL A 559 7.20 26.91 8.96
CA VAL A 559 8.16 28.03 8.88
C VAL A 559 9.50 27.50 8.40
N LEU A 560 10.04 28.10 7.33
CA LEU A 560 11.34 27.74 6.80
C LEU A 560 12.44 28.06 7.84
N PRO A 561 13.35 27.12 8.16
CA PRO A 561 14.48 27.40 9.05
C PRO A 561 15.53 28.24 8.33
N ASP A 562 16.46 28.81 9.10
CA ASP A 562 17.66 29.41 8.50
C ASP A 562 18.51 28.36 7.75
N GLN A 563 19.38 28.87 6.87
CA GLN A 563 20.24 28.06 6.01
C GLN A 563 21.11 27.08 6.80
N ALA A 564 21.73 27.53 7.90
CA ALA A 564 22.64 26.70 8.69
C ALA A 564 21.89 25.52 9.32
N THR A 565 20.69 25.76 9.82
CA THR A 565 19.81 24.74 10.39
C THR A 565 19.38 23.72 9.33
N LEU A 566 19.03 24.16 8.12
CA LEU A 566 18.69 23.29 6.99
C LEU A 566 19.89 22.42 6.57
N ILE A 567 21.09 22.98 6.46
CA ILE A 567 22.31 22.24 6.10
C ILE A 567 22.63 21.18 7.16
N GLU A 568 22.60 21.52 8.45
CA GLU A 568 22.84 20.54 9.51
C GLU A 568 21.75 19.45 9.56
N ALA A 569 20.50 19.79 9.25
CA ALA A 569 19.44 18.80 9.12
C ALA A 569 19.68 17.85 7.94
N PHE A 570 20.11 18.37 6.79
CA PHE A 570 20.55 17.57 5.64
C PHE A 570 21.71 16.63 6.02
N PHE A 571 22.75 17.13 6.70
CA PHE A 571 23.87 16.31 7.16
C PHE A 571 23.44 15.17 8.08
N LYS A 572 22.49 15.42 9.00
CA LYS A 572 21.94 14.35 9.86
C LYS A 572 21.22 13.27 9.04
N VAL A 573 20.45 13.66 8.03
CA VAL A 573 19.75 12.71 7.14
C VAL A 573 20.76 11.95 6.27
N HIS A 574 21.79 12.61 5.76
CA HIS A 574 22.83 12.00 4.94
C HIS A 574 23.70 11.01 5.74
N GLN A 575 24.14 11.40 6.95
CA GLN A 575 24.87 10.50 7.87
C GLN A 575 24.06 9.25 8.20
N ARG A 576 22.76 9.39 8.43
CA ARG A 576 21.88 8.25 8.71
C ARG A 576 21.73 7.32 7.50
N SER A 577 21.59 7.90 6.31
CA SER A 577 21.29 7.12 5.09
C SER A 577 22.53 6.45 4.50
N TYR A 578 23.70 7.11 4.59
CA TYR A 578 24.92 6.69 3.90
C TYR A 578 26.14 6.49 4.81
N GLY A 579 26.05 6.85 6.10
CA GLY A 579 27.14 6.65 7.06
C GLY A 579 28.27 7.69 7.01
N TYR A 580 28.16 8.73 6.18
CA TYR A 580 29.14 9.82 6.08
C TYR A 580 28.47 11.15 5.75
N VAL A 581 29.22 12.25 5.87
CA VAL A 581 28.85 13.60 5.38
C VAL A 581 30.06 14.30 4.81
N ASP A 582 29.88 15.08 3.73
CA ASP A 582 30.84 16.08 3.28
C ASP A 582 30.34 17.47 3.69
N ARG A 583 31.05 18.10 4.62
CA ARG A 583 30.68 19.43 5.15
C ARG A 583 31.14 20.58 4.26
N LYS A 584 32.01 20.32 3.28
CA LYS A 584 32.57 21.33 2.37
C LYS A 584 31.84 21.36 1.03
N ALA A 585 31.22 20.25 0.63
CA ALA A 585 30.46 20.16 -0.61
C ALA A 585 29.22 21.09 -0.56
N PRO A 586 28.97 21.87 -1.63
CA PRO A 586 27.79 22.72 -1.71
C PRO A 586 26.51 21.87 -1.80
N VAL A 587 25.44 22.38 -1.20
CA VAL A 587 24.12 21.74 -1.13
C VAL A 587 23.14 22.53 -1.99
N GLU A 588 22.21 21.85 -2.66
CA GLU A 588 21.12 22.44 -3.43
C GLU A 588 19.77 21.82 -3.02
N VAL A 589 18.72 22.64 -3.15
CA VAL A 589 17.32 22.24 -3.09
C VAL A 589 16.87 21.85 -4.48
N MET A 590 16.07 20.79 -4.54
CA MET A 590 15.47 20.31 -5.79
C MET A 590 13.95 20.47 -5.80
N ASN A 591 13.29 20.21 -4.66
CA ASN A 591 11.84 20.35 -4.52
C ASN A 591 11.49 20.84 -3.12
N VAL A 592 10.39 21.58 -3.03
CA VAL A 592 9.66 21.82 -1.78
C VAL A 592 8.40 20.97 -1.81
N ARG A 593 8.12 20.26 -0.73
CA ARG A 593 6.93 19.40 -0.59
C ARG A 593 6.11 19.89 0.59
N LEU A 594 4.79 19.77 0.44
CA LEU A 594 3.83 20.07 1.49
C LEU A 594 2.78 18.96 1.54
N LYS A 595 2.56 18.40 2.71
CA LYS A 595 1.44 17.49 2.99
C LYS A 595 0.43 18.23 3.86
N ALA A 596 -0.80 18.36 3.39
CA ALA A 596 -1.93 18.86 4.18
C ALA A 596 -2.73 17.68 4.71
N VAL A 597 -3.06 17.69 6.00
CA VAL A 597 -3.81 16.63 6.69
C VAL A 597 -4.99 17.25 7.40
N LEU A 598 -6.19 16.79 7.05
CA LEU A 598 -7.43 17.09 7.75
C LEU A 598 -7.75 15.90 8.65
N PRO A 599 -7.67 16.08 9.99
CA PRO A 599 -7.95 15.00 10.93
C PRO A 599 -9.38 14.50 10.75
N LEU A 600 -9.50 13.29 10.21
CA LEU A 600 -10.76 12.54 10.09
C LEU A 600 -10.65 11.17 10.74
N GLY A 601 -9.42 10.69 10.97
CA GLY A 601 -9.13 9.45 11.63
C GLY A 601 -9.80 9.40 12.99
N GLN A 602 -10.52 8.31 13.24
CA GLN A 602 -11.26 8.13 14.46
C GLN A 602 -10.63 7.02 15.27
N THR A 603 -9.64 7.34 16.11
CA THR A 603 -8.94 6.32 16.92
C THR A 603 -9.91 5.56 17.80
N ALA A 604 -9.86 4.22 17.69
CA ALA A 604 -10.69 3.36 18.53
C ALA A 604 -10.38 3.60 20.01
N GLY A 605 -11.42 3.69 20.84
CA GLY A 605 -11.24 3.42 22.27
C GLY A 605 -10.91 1.94 22.50
N ASN A 606 -10.45 1.61 23.70
CA ASN A 606 -10.20 0.21 24.06
C ASN A 606 -11.49 -0.61 23.91
N PRO A 607 -11.44 -1.75 23.21
CA PRO A 607 -12.59 -2.63 23.09
C PRO A 607 -12.99 -3.18 24.46
N LYS A 608 -14.28 -3.51 24.62
CA LYS A 608 -14.76 -4.14 25.85
C LYS A 608 -14.11 -5.53 26.00
N SER A 609 -13.33 -5.69 27.07
CA SER A 609 -12.75 -6.99 27.43
C SER A 609 -13.85 -8.04 27.65
N PRO A 610 -13.67 -9.28 27.15
CA PRO A 610 -14.56 -10.37 27.53
C PRO A 610 -14.46 -10.65 29.04
N GLN A 611 -15.53 -11.20 29.60
CA GLN A 611 -15.59 -11.63 31.00
C GLN A 611 -15.26 -13.12 31.13
N GLY A 612 -14.74 -13.52 32.30
CA GLY A 612 -14.42 -14.91 32.62
C GLY A 612 -12.92 -15.19 32.69
N ASN A 613 -12.55 -16.47 32.73
CA ASN A 613 -11.16 -16.92 32.73
C ASN A 613 -10.80 -17.54 31.37
N ALA A 614 -9.55 -17.37 30.94
CA ALA A 614 -9.04 -18.02 29.74
C ALA A 614 -9.05 -19.55 29.92
N GLN A 615 -9.80 -20.25 29.08
CA GLN A 615 -9.89 -21.71 29.07
C GLN A 615 -9.68 -22.23 27.64
N PRO A 616 -8.92 -23.33 27.46
CA PRO A 616 -8.75 -23.93 26.15
C PRO A 616 -10.08 -24.54 25.67
N GLU A 617 -10.36 -24.40 24.37
CA GLU A 617 -11.50 -25.03 23.73
C GLU A 617 -11.21 -26.51 23.40
N VAL A 618 -9.98 -26.80 22.99
CA VAL A 618 -9.51 -28.14 22.66
C VAL A 618 -8.00 -28.23 22.89
N ILE A 619 -7.47 -29.44 22.98
CA ILE A 619 -6.04 -29.73 22.95
C ILE A 619 -5.80 -30.55 21.68
N GLN A 620 -4.80 -30.16 20.87
CA GLN A 620 -4.46 -30.87 19.65
C GLN A 620 -2.95 -31.04 19.48
N ASP A 621 -2.57 -32.03 18.67
CA ASP A 621 -1.18 -32.30 18.33
C ASP A 621 -0.64 -31.23 17.38
N VAL A 622 0.43 -30.54 17.79
CA VAL A 622 1.10 -29.52 16.99
C VAL A 622 2.59 -29.83 16.87
N TRP A 623 3.10 -29.79 15.65
CA TRP A 623 4.50 -30.06 15.35
C TRP A 623 5.29 -28.74 15.31
N PHE A 624 6.16 -28.56 16.31
CA PHE A 624 7.16 -27.49 16.35
C PHE A 624 8.53 -27.99 15.88
N THR A 625 8.80 -29.29 16.06
CA THR A 625 10.01 -29.98 15.59
C THR A 625 9.60 -31.27 14.86
N ALA A 626 10.55 -31.97 14.24
CA ALA A 626 10.25 -33.16 13.44
C ALA A 626 10.08 -34.43 14.29
N GLU A 627 10.53 -34.42 15.55
CA GLU A 627 10.67 -35.59 16.39
C GLU A 627 9.36 -35.97 17.07
N THR A 628 8.67 -35.01 17.69
CA THR A 628 7.46 -35.26 18.48
C THR A 628 6.46 -34.12 18.38
N ALA A 629 5.18 -34.45 18.20
CA ALA A 629 4.09 -33.49 18.36
C ALA A 629 3.94 -33.07 19.84
N SER A 630 3.58 -31.82 20.06
CA SER A 630 3.28 -31.28 21.37
C SER A 630 1.76 -31.17 21.57
N GLN A 631 1.26 -31.63 22.73
CA GLN A 631 -0.13 -31.44 23.15
C GLN A 631 -0.36 -29.95 23.42
N THR A 632 -0.99 -29.27 22.46
CA THR A 632 -1.07 -27.81 22.46
C THR A 632 -2.50 -27.35 22.72
N PRO A 633 -2.76 -26.61 23.80
CA PRO A 633 -4.07 -26.01 24.05
C PRO A 633 -4.40 -24.95 23.00
N VAL A 634 -5.64 -25.00 22.51
CA VAL A 634 -6.21 -24.06 21.56
C VAL A 634 -7.18 -23.14 22.28
N TYR A 635 -6.95 -21.84 22.21
CA TYR A 635 -7.79 -20.82 22.82
C TYR A 635 -8.54 -20.03 21.76
N ARG A 636 -9.76 -19.65 22.09
CA ARG A 636 -10.54 -18.71 21.28
C ARG A 636 -10.26 -17.26 21.68
N ARG A 637 -9.87 -16.43 20.71
CA ARG A 637 -9.49 -15.02 20.93
C ARG A 637 -10.56 -14.21 21.65
N ASP A 638 -11.82 -14.41 21.29
CA ASP A 638 -13.00 -13.71 21.83
C ASP A 638 -13.33 -14.09 23.29
N ARG A 639 -12.60 -15.06 23.86
CA ARG A 639 -12.71 -15.53 25.24
C ARG A 639 -11.47 -15.25 26.08
N LEU A 640 -10.55 -14.41 25.61
CA LEU A 640 -9.33 -14.04 26.34
C LEU A 640 -9.47 -12.60 26.89
N PRO A 641 -9.73 -12.44 28.21
CA PRO A 641 -9.81 -11.14 28.85
C PRO A 641 -8.48 -10.37 28.80
N ALA A 642 -8.57 -9.04 28.85
CA ALA A 642 -7.43 -8.18 29.16
C ALA A 642 -6.73 -8.65 30.46
N GLY A 643 -5.40 -8.61 30.46
CA GLY A 643 -4.56 -9.10 31.56
C GLY A 643 -4.32 -10.62 31.56
N THR A 644 -4.94 -11.38 30.65
CA THR A 644 -4.66 -12.83 30.52
C THR A 644 -3.19 -13.05 30.22
N LYS A 645 -2.56 -13.97 30.94
CA LYS A 645 -1.18 -14.40 30.72
C LYS A 645 -1.13 -15.89 30.42
N LEU A 646 -0.45 -16.28 29.35
CA LEU A 646 -0.21 -17.66 28.96
C LEU A 646 1.28 -17.87 28.70
N THR A 647 1.77 -19.08 28.97
CA THR A 647 3.07 -19.54 28.48
C THR A 647 2.77 -20.63 27.47
N GLY A 648 3.44 -20.60 26.31
CA GLY A 648 3.19 -21.60 25.30
C GLY A 648 3.61 -23.02 25.74
N PRO A 649 3.38 -24.04 24.88
CA PRO A 649 2.84 -23.90 23.54
C PRO A 649 1.33 -23.60 23.57
N ALA A 650 0.85 -22.73 22.69
CA ALA A 650 -0.58 -22.46 22.54
C ALA A 650 -0.92 -22.07 21.09
N ILE A 651 -2.15 -22.33 20.68
CA ILE A 651 -2.73 -21.79 19.44
C ILE A 651 -3.86 -20.85 19.82
N ILE A 652 -3.85 -19.63 19.29
CA ILE A 652 -4.95 -18.67 19.46
C ILE A 652 -5.71 -18.59 18.14
N THR A 653 -6.94 -19.10 18.14
CA THR A 653 -7.84 -19.07 16.98
C THR A 653 -8.80 -17.91 17.07
N GLN A 654 -9.04 -17.27 15.94
CA GLN A 654 -10.06 -16.23 15.75
C GLN A 654 -10.71 -16.40 14.39
N PHE A 655 -11.82 -15.70 14.17
CA PHE A 655 -12.58 -15.81 12.92
C PHE A 655 -11.72 -15.48 11.69
N ASP A 656 -10.79 -14.54 11.82
CA ASP A 656 -10.08 -13.89 10.73
C ASP A 656 -8.60 -14.28 10.61
N ALA A 657 -8.02 -14.96 11.62
CA ALA A 657 -6.60 -15.31 11.67
C ALA A 657 -6.31 -16.45 12.68
N THR A 658 -5.07 -16.94 12.69
CA THR A 658 -4.56 -17.89 13.71
C THR A 658 -3.15 -17.48 14.14
N THR A 659 -2.89 -17.51 15.45
CA THR A 659 -1.60 -17.16 16.04
C THR A 659 -0.98 -18.36 16.72
N VAL A 660 0.27 -18.65 16.41
CA VAL A 660 1.06 -19.71 17.04
C VAL A 660 1.92 -19.11 18.15
N VAL A 661 1.83 -19.65 19.37
CA VAL A 661 2.66 -19.28 20.52
C VAL A 661 3.56 -20.47 20.85
N PRO A 662 4.87 -20.41 20.55
CA PRO A 662 5.83 -21.47 20.88
C PRO A 662 6.01 -21.69 22.40
N ALA A 663 6.58 -22.82 22.79
CA ALA A 663 6.72 -23.25 24.18
C ALA A 663 7.51 -22.28 25.08
N ASP A 664 8.49 -21.60 24.51
CA ASP A 664 9.39 -20.65 25.14
C ASP A 664 8.89 -19.19 25.05
N THR A 665 7.66 -18.98 24.62
CA THR A 665 7.07 -17.64 24.46
C THR A 665 6.00 -17.38 25.51
N THR A 666 6.03 -16.19 26.12
CA THR A 666 4.96 -15.71 27.00
C THR A 666 4.03 -14.78 26.24
N LEU A 667 2.72 -14.97 26.40
CA LEU A 667 1.67 -14.15 25.83
C LEU A 667 0.95 -13.37 26.92
N VAL A 668 0.73 -12.07 26.69
CA VAL A 668 -0.12 -11.20 27.51
C VAL A 668 -1.18 -10.55 26.63
N VAL A 669 -2.42 -10.53 27.08
CA VAL A 669 -3.48 -9.72 26.47
C VAL A 669 -3.48 -8.34 27.12
N ASP A 670 -3.24 -7.28 26.37
CA ASP A 670 -3.27 -5.91 26.90
C ASP A 670 -4.69 -5.32 26.97
N ASP A 671 -4.80 -4.07 27.42
CA ASP A 671 -6.08 -3.36 27.56
C ASP A 671 -6.73 -3.01 26.21
N ALA A 672 -5.93 -2.94 25.14
CA ALA A 672 -6.41 -2.77 23.77
C ALA A 672 -6.89 -4.10 23.15
N LEU A 673 -6.79 -5.21 23.91
CA LEU A 673 -6.96 -6.57 23.42
C LEU A 673 -6.04 -6.86 22.22
N ASN A 674 -4.79 -6.42 22.28
CA ASN A 674 -3.72 -6.94 21.45
C ASN A 674 -3.02 -8.08 22.20
N LEU A 675 -2.47 -9.05 21.46
CA LEU A 675 -1.63 -10.12 22.03
C LEU A 675 -0.17 -9.67 21.98
N ILE A 676 0.45 -9.50 23.14
CA ILE A 676 1.88 -9.19 23.27
C ILE A 676 2.60 -10.51 23.56
N LEU A 677 3.48 -10.90 22.64
CA LEU A 677 4.32 -12.10 22.77
C LEU A 677 5.76 -11.64 23.00
N ASP A 678 6.34 -12.06 24.13
CA ASP A 678 7.77 -11.88 24.43
C ASP A 678 8.50 -13.22 24.16
N LEU A 679 9.56 -13.17 23.35
CA LEU A 679 10.24 -14.33 22.72
C LEU A 679 11.52 -14.80 23.41
#